data_AF-A0A7K8ZEB1-F1
#
_entry.id   AF-A0A7K8ZEB1-F1
#
_cell.length_a   1.000
_cell.length_b   1.000
_cell.length_c   1.000
_cell.angle_alpha   90.00
_cell.angle_beta   90.00
_cell.angle_gamma   90.00
#
_symmetry.space_group_name_H-M   'P 1'
#
loop_
_entity.id
_entity.type
_entity.pdbx_description
1 polymer ?
#
loop_
_entity_poly.entity_id
_entity_poly.type
_entity_poly.pdbx_seq_one_letter_code
_entity_poly.pdbx_strand_id
1 'polypeptide(L)'
;MADSSSDSDNFLTRRAGRRLPLRASSNRAQNYGAEEVTEKIHTLASTLQDTNRNLRHVDHLLGQYREYNKEQTEAITTLKETLEQSIGQLRSQRLTRNSGMRSASLSSLYPSDLDGEGASGNRHFLPTSPLRDYGDSQGNKHRRSRSASVRFVNDADNWDQLHSFHQSLRDLSSEQVRLGDDISRELSRRNRTDAELRKTLEELSEKLTESQRQETVSERVERRLQEIEQEMRAERQLVERRQDQLGHMSLQLQEALRKQDAKADETEELMKNKLVKYESEKNQVRHDFFSFLFGFKLVCSIEDLCSQLLRTEENRVELQHQLSQAAMHRQSYQDVQDDDRRVRAVTERYEREKQDLEKHILELKAKLSHNAVMSEVEELKRCIERKDREKAQLVRHIQVLTSDLENREKQQEKMLDQLKEIQNCYKACENRCRQTELQSSELAQQVEESTKEADRYLTEFKHSEALRLEAEKKREDLKVRAQEAIRQWKLKCKKLNREMEKQNETIGELMEKNSQALKEKDDLRSQLLSAVHQIENLRRELNDVLTKRAQDEELLHCKEVKLNEMKSHELSLEEEIKEVKSTVKKLENELKKQVSLQNQMQAEKEHLKTELATINLIHKKDQERLLEMQADVKDLSSVRVELTNKIAEEEKAKKELLKTLSDLQKQQESKHEEITSANRQLKMEREVHQQELADLSSELQNVKFKHEQNVQELMKLLKQEKDDAEAQIRMLKVLIVKNSNV
;
A
#
# COMPACT_ATOMS: atom_id res chain seq x y z
N MET A 1 -18.90 -55.74 -5.30
CA MET A 1 -18.43 -54.97 -6.48
C MET A 1 -17.12 -54.34 -6.04
N ALA A 2 -15.96 -54.98 -6.18
CA ALA A 2 -15.54 -55.95 -7.21
C ALA A 2 -15.60 -55.30 -8.61
N ASP A 3 -14.52 -55.26 -9.40
CA ASP A 3 -13.34 -56.16 -9.41
C ASP A 3 -11.95 -55.47 -9.48
N SER A 4 -10.93 -56.33 -9.40
CA SER A 4 -9.47 -56.24 -9.64
C SER A 4 -8.99 -55.34 -10.80
N SER A 5 -7.70 -55.05 -11.03
CA SER A 5 -6.40 -55.67 -10.63
C SER A 5 -5.34 -54.56 -10.49
N SER A 6 -4.32 -54.55 -9.62
CA SER A 6 -3.33 -55.57 -9.22
C SER A 6 -2.39 -56.04 -10.33
N ASP A 7 -1.16 -55.53 -10.32
CA ASP A 7 0.08 -56.32 -10.46
C ASP A 7 1.27 -55.57 -9.83
N SER A 8 2.22 -56.31 -9.25
CA SER A 8 3.40 -55.74 -8.56
C SER A 8 4.60 -56.67 -8.58
N ASP A 9 5.73 -56.20 -9.12
CA ASP A 9 6.95 -57.00 -9.27
C ASP A 9 7.61 -57.34 -7.93
N ASN A 10 7.79 -58.63 -7.66
CA ASN A 10 8.55 -59.15 -6.54
C ASN A 10 9.91 -59.69 -7.00
N PHE A 11 10.97 -58.92 -6.78
CA PHE A 11 12.35 -59.42 -6.92
C PHE A 11 12.68 -60.40 -5.78
N LEU A 12 12.88 -61.68 -6.11
CA LEU A 12 13.44 -62.66 -5.16
C LEU A 12 14.67 -63.39 -5.70
N THR A 13 15.77 -63.19 -4.98
CA THR A 13 17.07 -63.81 -5.17
C THR A 13 17.03 -65.33 -5.00
N ARG A 14 17.65 -66.10 -5.90
CA ARG A 14 18.06 -67.48 -5.58
C ARG A 14 19.42 -67.85 -6.19
N ARG A 15 20.25 -68.53 -5.39
CA ARG A 15 21.66 -68.81 -5.67
C ARG A 15 21.91 -70.33 -5.75
N ALA A 16 22.51 -70.77 -6.86
CA ALA A 16 23.30 -72.01 -7.08
C ALA A 16 22.76 -73.39 -6.63
N GLY A 17 22.88 -74.42 -7.49
CA GLY A 17 22.61 -75.79 -7.05
C GLY A 17 22.79 -76.96 -8.05
N ARG A 18 24.03 -77.28 -8.46
CA ARG A 18 24.43 -78.56 -9.14
C ARG A 18 23.88 -78.67 -10.61
N ARG A 19 24.40 -79.53 -11.50
CA ARG A 19 25.31 -80.71 -11.41
C ARG A 19 26.14 -80.84 -12.70
N LEU A 20 27.37 -81.36 -12.64
CA LEU A 20 28.15 -81.77 -13.83
C LEU A 20 27.73 -83.19 -14.29
N PRO A 21 28.00 -83.52 -15.57
CA PRO A 21 28.77 -84.72 -15.90
C PRO A 21 29.97 -84.42 -16.84
N LEU A 22 30.86 -85.40 -17.03
CA LEU A 22 32.14 -85.25 -17.75
C LEU A 22 32.38 -86.37 -18.77
N ARG A 23 32.85 -85.99 -19.97
CA ARG A 23 33.46 -86.83 -21.04
C ARG A 23 32.50 -87.85 -21.73
N ALA A 24 32.76 -88.32 -22.95
CA ALA A 24 33.93 -88.15 -23.83
C ALA A 24 33.58 -88.02 -25.34
N SER A 25 34.42 -87.27 -26.06
CA SER A 25 34.94 -87.52 -27.43
C SER A 25 34.07 -88.23 -28.50
N SER A 26 33.72 -87.51 -29.58
CA SER A 26 34.28 -87.82 -30.91
C SER A 26 34.09 -86.68 -31.93
N ASN A 27 34.98 -86.63 -32.91
CA ASN A 27 35.15 -85.60 -33.94
C ASN A 27 33.89 -85.30 -34.78
N ARG A 28 33.27 -84.12 -34.59
CA ARG A 28 32.35 -83.52 -35.59
C ARG A 28 32.28 -81.98 -35.60
N ALA A 29 33.24 -81.31 -34.98
CA ALA A 29 33.28 -79.85 -34.87
C ALA A 29 34.00 -79.21 -36.06
N GLN A 30 33.29 -78.98 -37.17
CA GLN A 30 33.82 -78.15 -38.27
C GLN A 30 32.76 -77.25 -38.96
N ASN A 31 31.46 -77.58 -38.87
CA ASN A 31 30.39 -76.73 -39.43
C ASN A 31 29.57 -75.96 -38.37
N TYR A 32 29.39 -76.52 -37.16
CA TYR A 32 28.55 -75.93 -36.10
C TYR A 32 28.98 -74.52 -35.64
N GLY A 33 30.27 -74.16 -35.80
CA GLY A 33 30.74 -72.82 -35.45
C GLY A 33 30.14 -71.71 -36.32
N ALA A 34 29.70 -72.02 -37.54
CA ALA A 34 28.98 -71.07 -38.39
C ALA A 34 27.55 -70.87 -37.87
N GLU A 35 26.82 -71.96 -37.60
CA GLU A 35 25.45 -71.92 -37.09
C GLU A 35 25.38 -71.19 -35.74
N GLU A 36 26.22 -71.56 -34.78
CA GLU A 36 26.27 -70.91 -33.44
C GLU A 36 26.64 -69.41 -33.52
N VAL A 37 27.45 -69.01 -34.49
CA VAL A 37 27.74 -67.59 -34.77
C VAL A 37 26.53 -66.90 -35.42
N THR A 38 25.83 -67.54 -36.36
CA THR A 38 24.60 -66.96 -36.95
C THR A 38 23.44 -66.87 -35.97
N GLU A 39 23.30 -67.79 -35.03
CA GLU A 39 22.34 -67.70 -33.91
C GLU A 39 22.69 -66.55 -32.97
N LYS A 40 23.98 -66.39 -32.61
CA LYS A 40 24.45 -65.25 -31.81
C LYS A 40 24.22 -63.92 -32.53
N ILE A 41 24.46 -63.85 -33.84
CA ILE A 41 24.18 -62.67 -34.67
C ILE A 41 22.67 -62.39 -34.73
N HIS A 42 21.80 -63.39 -34.90
CA HIS A 42 20.34 -63.20 -34.85
C HIS A 42 19.86 -62.75 -33.46
N THR A 43 20.45 -63.29 -32.39
CA THR A 43 20.13 -62.89 -31.00
C THR A 43 20.55 -61.44 -30.73
N LEU A 44 21.73 -61.04 -31.21
CA LEU A 44 22.20 -59.65 -31.17
C LEU A 44 21.34 -58.73 -32.05
N ALA A 45 20.94 -59.17 -33.24
CA ALA A 45 20.06 -58.42 -34.13
C ALA A 45 18.67 -58.22 -33.51
N SER A 46 18.09 -59.25 -32.88
CA SER A 46 16.81 -59.13 -32.16
C SER A 46 16.93 -58.17 -30.99
N THR A 47 17.92 -58.34 -30.11
CA THR A 47 18.10 -57.45 -28.95
C THR A 47 18.44 -56.00 -29.35
N LEU A 48 19.16 -55.78 -30.46
CA LEU A 48 19.34 -54.46 -31.06
C LEU A 48 18.04 -53.91 -31.67
N GLN A 49 17.20 -54.75 -32.28
CA GLN A 49 15.91 -54.34 -32.82
C GLN A 49 14.90 -54.01 -31.71
N ASP A 50 14.91 -54.77 -30.59
CA ASP A 50 14.06 -54.55 -29.42
C ASP A 50 14.51 -53.35 -28.58
N THR A 51 15.81 -53.11 -28.43
CA THR A 51 16.29 -51.83 -27.87
C THR A 51 15.95 -50.65 -28.77
N ASN A 52 15.97 -50.80 -30.11
CA ASN A 52 15.48 -49.76 -31.04
C ASN A 52 13.96 -49.52 -30.89
N ARG A 53 13.15 -50.57 -30.70
CA ARG A 53 11.71 -50.47 -30.37
C ARG A 53 11.50 -49.72 -29.05
N ASN A 54 12.23 -50.08 -28.00
CA ASN A 54 12.13 -49.44 -26.68
C ASN A 54 12.55 -47.97 -26.72
N LEU A 55 13.63 -47.62 -27.42
CA LEU A 55 14.05 -46.22 -27.60
C LEU A 55 12.98 -45.39 -28.32
N ARG A 56 12.36 -45.92 -29.38
CA ARG A 56 11.24 -45.25 -30.07
C ARG A 56 10.00 -45.10 -29.17
N HIS A 57 9.74 -46.06 -28.28
CA HIS A 57 8.64 -45.96 -27.32
C HIS A 57 8.92 -44.90 -26.24
N VAL A 58 10.16 -44.80 -25.76
CA VAL A 58 10.62 -43.73 -24.86
C VAL A 58 10.54 -42.37 -25.55
N ASP A 59 10.98 -42.23 -26.80
CA ASP A 59 10.83 -41.00 -27.58
C ASP A 59 9.35 -40.60 -27.75
N HIS A 60 8.45 -41.56 -27.96
CA HIS A 60 7.01 -41.31 -28.04
C HIS A 60 6.42 -40.82 -26.70
N LEU A 61 6.77 -41.47 -25.58
CA LEU A 61 6.39 -41.02 -24.24
C LEU A 61 6.96 -39.63 -23.91
N LEU A 62 8.22 -39.36 -24.26
CA LEU A 62 8.83 -38.04 -24.13
C LEU A 62 8.19 -37.00 -25.06
N GLY A 63 7.59 -37.41 -26.18
CA GLY A 63 6.70 -36.59 -27.00
C GLY A 63 5.44 -36.21 -26.23
N GLN A 64 4.69 -37.20 -25.74
CA GLN A 64 3.47 -37.00 -24.95
C GLN A 64 3.71 -36.12 -23.71
N TYR A 65 4.83 -36.30 -22.99
CA TYR A 65 5.17 -35.44 -21.85
C TYR A 65 5.49 -33.99 -22.26
N ARG A 66 6.07 -33.74 -23.44
CA ARG A 66 6.27 -32.37 -23.96
C ARG A 66 4.95 -31.74 -24.40
N GLU A 67 4.07 -32.53 -25.01
CA GLU A 67 2.73 -32.09 -25.43
C GLU A 67 1.88 -31.73 -24.21
N TYR A 68 1.81 -32.60 -23.20
CA TYR A 68 1.09 -32.34 -21.94
C TYR A 68 1.66 -31.15 -21.16
N ASN A 69 2.99 -30.98 -21.13
CA ASN A 69 3.64 -29.82 -20.51
C ASN A 69 3.34 -28.52 -21.28
N LYS A 70 3.27 -28.58 -22.61
CA LYS A 70 2.88 -27.47 -23.48
C LYS A 70 1.40 -27.12 -23.28
N GLU A 71 0.49 -28.10 -23.20
CA GLU A 71 -0.93 -27.89 -22.89
C GLU A 71 -1.12 -27.28 -21.49
N GLN A 72 -0.40 -27.77 -20.47
CA GLN A 72 -0.37 -27.17 -19.14
C GLN A 72 0.15 -25.72 -19.18
N THR A 73 1.18 -25.45 -19.97
CA THR A 73 1.72 -24.08 -20.13
C THR A 73 0.70 -23.18 -20.81
N GLU A 74 0.00 -23.65 -21.86
CA GLU A 74 -1.05 -22.93 -22.57
C GLU A 74 -2.26 -22.65 -21.66
N ALA A 75 -2.67 -23.63 -20.83
CA ALA A 75 -3.67 -23.46 -19.78
C ALA A 75 -3.24 -22.44 -18.71
N ILE A 76 -1.98 -22.45 -18.27
CA ILE A 76 -1.44 -21.46 -17.33
C ILE A 76 -1.38 -20.06 -17.96
N THR A 77 -1.06 -19.94 -19.26
CA THR A 77 -1.08 -18.63 -19.94
C THR A 77 -2.50 -18.08 -20.11
N THR A 78 -3.48 -18.91 -20.44
CA THR A 78 -4.89 -18.49 -20.58
C THR A 78 -5.53 -18.18 -19.22
N LEU A 79 -5.16 -18.89 -18.15
CA LEU A 79 -5.54 -18.51 -16.78
C LEU A 79 -4.90 -17.19 -16.35
N LYS A 80 -3.64 -16.93 -16.69
CA LYS A 80 -3.00 -15.62 -16.44
C LYS A 80 -3.68 -14.50 -17.22
N GLU A 81 -3.96 -14.71 -18.50
CA GLU A 81 -4.61 -13.72 -19.36
C GLU A 81 -6.03 -13.39 -18.87
N THR A 82 -6.84 -14.40 -18.54
CA THR A 82 -8.20 -14.18 -18.00
C THR A 82 -8.20 -13.52 -16.62
N LEU A 83 -7.22 -13.81 -15.77
CA LEU A 83 -7.03 -13.14 -14.48
C LEU A 83 -6.56 -11.69 -14.67
N GLU A 84 -5.67 -11.42 -15.62
CA GLU A 84 -5.24 -10.05 -15.97
C GLU A 84 -6.36 -9.24 -16.63
N GLN A 85 -7.18 -9.85 -17.50
CA GLN A 85 -8.41 -9.27 -18.03
C GLN A 85 -9.40 -8.96 -16.89
N SER A 86 -9.58 -9.86 -15.91
CA SER A 86 -10.42 -9.63 -14.73
C SER A 86 -9.91 -8.49 -13.85
N ILE A 87 -8.59 -8.40 -13.61
CA ILE A 87 -7.95 -7.25 -12.94
C ILE A 87 -8.16 -5.97 -13.75
N GLY A 88 -8.07 -6.02 -15.08
CA GLY A 88 -8.36 -4.91 -15.99
C GLY A 88 -9.80 -4.41 -15.86
N GLN A 89 -10.77 -5.34 -15.83
CA GLN A 89 -12.19 -5.05 -15.60
C GLN A 89 -12.45 -4.47 -14.20
N LEU A 90 -11.83 -5.02 -13.16
CA LEU A 90 -11.93 -4.47 -11.79
C LEU A 90 -11.29 -3.09 -11.68
N ARG A 91 -10.19 -2.82 -12.41
CA ARG A 91 -9.57 -1.49 -12.50
C ARG A 91 -10.48 -0.51 -13.24
N SER A 92 -11.03 -0.87 -14.40
CA SER A 92 -11.93 0.01 -15.16
C SER A 92 -13.24 0.26 -14.43
N GLN A 93 -13.82 -0.74 -13.75
CA GLN A 93 -15.02 -0.60 -12.93
C GLN A 93 -14.80 0.27 -11.67
N ARG A 94 -13.59 0.24 -11.09
CA ARG A 94 -13.20 1.20 -10.02
C ARG A 94 -13.04 2.62 -10.58
N LEU A 95 -12.47 2.77 -11.79
CA LEU A 95 -12.33 4.08 -12.43
C LEU A 95 -13.69 4.69 -12.81
N THR A 96 -14.65 3.90 -13.32
CA THR A 96 -16.01 4.40 -13.62
C THR A 96 -16.87 4.63 -12.38
N ARG A 97 -16.65 3.90 -11.28
CA ARG A 97 -17.24 4.26 -9.97
C ARG A 97 -16.65 5.55 -9.41
N ASN A 98 -15.33 5.76 -9.54
CA ASN A 98 -14.66 6.94 -8.98
C ASN A 98 -14.88 8.25 -9.76
N SER A 99 -15.42 8.21 -10.98
CA SER A 99 -15.76 9.44 -11.72
C SER A 99 -17.03 10.15 -11.21
N GLY A 100 -17.83 9.51 -10.35
CA GLY A 100 -19.14 10.03 -9.91
C GLY A 100 -19.11 11.03 -8.74
N MET A 101 -18.13 10.96 -7.83
CA MET A 101 -18.14 11.74 -6.58
C MET A 101 -16.76 12.29 -6.20
N ARG A 102 -16.71 13.62 -6.00
CA ARG A 102 -15.55 14.30 -5.39
C ARG A 102 -15.64 14.23 -3.87
N SER A 103 -14.62 13.68 -3.20
CA SER A 103 -13.89 14.30 -2.08
C SER A 103 -12.89 13.32 -1.47
N ALA A 104 -11.77 13.81 -0.94
CA ALA A 104 -10.75 12.98 -0.32
C ALA A 104 -10.71 13.18 1.20
N SER A 105 -10.78 12.06 1.94
CA SER A 105 -10.28 11.91 3.32
C SER A 105 -9.90 10.45 3.54
N LEU A 106 -8.80 10.19 4.24
CA LEU A 106 -8.29 8.84 4.53
C LEU A 106 -8.68 8.42 5.94
N SER A 107 -9.57 7.42 6.08
CA SER A 107 -9.63 6.49 7.23
C SER A 107 -10.74 5.44 7.05
N SER A 108 -10.61 4.32 7.77
CA SER A 108 -11.61 3.25 7.93
C SER A 108 -12.03 2.51 6.64
N LEU A 109 -11.29 1.45 6.30
CA LEU A 109 -11.82 0.38 5.44
C LEU A 109 -12.84 -0.42 6.24
N TYR A 110 -14.09 -0.51 5.76
CA TYR A 110 -15.09 -1.44 6.29
C TYR A 110 -15.67 -2.27 5.12
N PRO A 111 -15.48 -3.61 5.09
CA PRO A 111 -15.94 -4.45 3.99
C PRO A 111 -17.38 -4.92 4.22
N SER A 112 -18.36 -4.10 3.85
CA SER A 112 -19.77 -4.49 3.83
C SER A 112 -20.54 -3.64 2.82
N ASP A 113 -20.51 -4.07 1.55
CA ASP A 113 -21.51 -3.77 0.51
C ASP A 113 -21.13 -4.58 -0.77
N LEU A 114 -21.50 -5.85 -0.78
CA LEU A 114 -21.33 -6.78 -1.91
C LEU A 114 -22.60 -7.62 -2.15
N ASP A 115 -23.78 -7.00 -2.07
CA ASP A 115 -24.94 -7.51 -2.79
C ASP A 115 -24.78 -7.15 -4.28
N GLY A 116 -24.76 -8.18 -5.13
CA GLY A 116 -24.38 -8.08 -6.53
C GLY A 116 -25.58 -7.83 -7.45
N GLU A 117 -25.44 -6.87 -8.38
CA GLU A 117 -26.43 -6.63 -9.44
C GLU A 117 -26.05 -7.41 -10.71
N GLY A 118 -26.78 -8.50 -10.97
CA GLY A 118 -26.52 -9.43 -12.08
C GLY A 118 -27.79 -9.83 -12.83
N ALA A 119 -28.13 -9.03 -13.85
CA ALA A 119 -29.05 -9.30 -14.96
C ALA A 119 -30.24 -10.28 -14.77
N SER A 120 -31.45 -9.72 -14.75
CA SER A 120 -32.69 -10.33 -15.29
C SER A 120 -33.10 -11.72 -14.75
N GLY A 121 -33.54 -11.77 -13.49
CA GLY A 121 -34.27 -12.92 -12.93
C GLY A 121 -35.60 -12.49 -12.27
N ASN A 122 -36.73 -12.55 -12.98
CA ASN A 122 -38.03 -12.21 -12.41
C ASN A 122 -38.50 -13.28 -11.41
N ARG A 123 -38.20 -13.09 -10.12
CA ARG A 123 -38.69 -13.92 -9.01
C ARG A 123 -39.15 -13.04 -7.86
N HIS A 124 -40.44 -13.09 -7.56
CA HIS A 124 -41.00 -12.45 -6.37
C HIS A 124 -40.47 -13.13 -5.11
N PHE A 125 -39.91 -12.35 -4.18
CA PHE A 125 -39.78 -12.80 -2.80
C PHE A 125 -41.17 -12.74 -2.16
N LEU A 126 -41.70 -13.90 -1.78
CA LEU A 126 -42.88 -14.03 -0.93
C LEU A 126 -42.45 -13.80 0.53
N PRO A 127 -42.95 -12.78 1.23
CA PRO A 127 -42.81 -12.69 2.68
C PRO A 127 -43.63 -13.82 3.32
N THR A 128 -43.04 -14.53 4.29
CA THR A 128 -43.80 -15.48 5.13
C THR A 128 -44.62 -14.70 6.16
N SER A 129 -45.91 -14.53 5.85
CA SER A 129 -46.93 -13.75 6.57
C SER A 129 -47.24 -14.29 8.00
N PRO A 130 -48.01 -13.58 8.86
CA PRO A 130 -49.42 -13.23 8.59
C PRO A 130 -49.94 -11.84 9.04
N LEU A 131 -50.69 -11.22 8.13
CA LEU A 131 -51.99 -10.56 8.36
C LEU A 131 -52.13 -9.49 9.47
N ARG A 132 -52.23 -8.22 9.04
CA ARG A 132 -53.35 -7.36 9.46
C ARG A 132 -53.66 -6.28 8.42
N ASP A 133 -54.85 -6.36 7.82
CA ASP A 133 -55.37 -5.31 6.94
C ASP A 133 -55.75 -4.05 7.73
N TYR A 134 -55.44 -2.88 7.18
CA TYR A 134 -56.21 -1.66 7.41
C TYR A 134 -56.23 -0.76 6.17
N GLY A 135 -57.33 -0.88 5.41
CA GLY A 135 -58.02 0.24 4.75
C GLY A 135 -57.29 1.02 3.66
N ASP A 136 -57.82 0.94 2.44
CA ASP A 136 -57.55 1.92 1.38
C ASP A 136 -57.79 3.37 1.85
N SER A 137 -56.94 4.29 1.39
CA SER A 137 -57.22 5.73 1.41
C SER A 137 -56.49 6.44 0.28
N GLN A 138 -57.25 6.91 -0.72
CA GLN A 138 -56.73 7.66 -1.86
C GLN A 138 -56.13 9.01 -1.40
N GLY A 139 -54.79 9.15 -1.46
CA GLY A 139 -54.05 10.25 -0.82
C GLY A 139 -53.11 11.02 -1.75
N ASN A 140 -53.66 11.76 -2.69
CA ASN A 140 -52.93 12.49 -3.75
C ASN A 140 -52.00 13.62 -3.23
N LYS A 141 -50.85 13.84 -3.90
CA LYS A 141 -49.97 15.06 -3.95
C LYS A 141 -48.70 15.15 -3.06
N HIS A 142 -47.70 15.83 -3.64
CA HIS A 142 -46.37 16.15 -3.11
C HIS A 142 -46.31 16.87 -1.74
N ARG A 143 -45.34 16.48 -0.91
CA ARG A 143 -44.46 17.32 -0.06
C ARG A 143 -43.09 16.63 -0.06
N ARG A 144 -41.90 17.25 -0.21
CA ARG A 144 -41.37 18.60 0.10
C ARG A 144 -41.36 18.91 1.60
N SER A 145 -40.43 18.29 2.31
CA SER A 145 -40.23 18.39 3.75
C SER A 145 -39.96 19.82 4.23
N ARG A 146 -40.84 20.32 5.10
CA ARG A 146 -40.59 21.42 6.03
C ARG A 146 -41.43 21.21 7.28
N SER A 147 -40.77 21.14 8.43
CA SER A 147 -41.10 21.83 9.69
C SER A 147 -40.48 21.12 10.88
N ALA A 148 -39.78 21.86 11.73
CA ALA A 148 -39.58 21.54 13.13
C ALA A 148 -40.08 22.74 13.92
N SER A 149 -41.25 22.61 14.56
CA SER A 149 -41.86 23.64 15.39
C SER A 149 -42.77 22.95 16.41
N VAL A 150 -42.37 22.97 17.67
CA VAL A 150 -43.10 22.33 18.76
C VAL A 150 -44.19 23.28 19.25
N ARG A 151 -45.41 22.75 19.45
CA ARG A 151 -46.49 23.41 20.18
C ARG A 151 -47.06 22.41 21.18
N PHE A 152 -47.21 22.83 22.42
CA PHE A 152 -47.97 22.09 23.43
C PHE A 152 -49.48 22.38 23.27
N VAL A 153 -50.32 21.41 23.63
CA VAL A 153 -51.78 21.43 23.45
C VAL A 153 -52.43 20.91 24.74
N ASN A 154 -53.58 21.48 25.13
CA ASN A 154 -54.17 21.31 26.47
C ASN A 154 -54.93 19.97 26.67
N ASP A 155 -55.04 19.56 27.92
CA ASP A 155 -55.26 18.17 28.37
C ASP A 155 -56.71 17.61 28.33
N ALA A 156 -57.64 18.21 27.59
CA ALA A 156 -59.06 17.82 27.68
C ALA A 156 -59.44 16.56 26.87
N ASP A 157 -59.19 16.57 25.55
CA ASP A 157 -59.85 15.65 24.60
C ASP A 157 -58.89 14.64 23.93
N ASN A 158 -57.67 14.45 24.47
CA ASN A 158 -56.54 13.91 23.69
C ASN A 158 -56.05 12.49 24.08
N TRP A 159 -56.88 11.71 24.77
CA TRP A 159 -56.50 10.36 25.24
C TRP A 159 -56.12 9.39 24.11
N ASP A 160 -56.78 9.45 22.95
CA ASP A 160 -56.43 8.59 21.81
C ASP A 160 -55.06 8.93 21.20
N GLN A 161 -54.66 10.21 21.19
CA GLN A 161 -53.29 10.59 20.80
C GLN A 161 -52.27 10.16 21.85
N LEU A 162 -52.61 10.23 23.15
CA LEU A 162 -51.73 9.75 24.21
C LEU A 162 -51.58 8.21 24.16
N HIS A 163 -52.63 7.47 23.86
CA HIS A 163 -52.57 6.02 23.62
C HIS A 163 -51.76 5.69 22.36
N SER A 164 -51.93 6.44 21.26
CA SER A 164 -51.11 6.30 20.04
C SER A 164 -49.63 6.62 20.30
N PHE A 165 -49.33 7.61 21.14
CA PHE A 165 -47.97 7.95 21.56
C PHE A 165 -47.37 6.87 22.47
N HIS A 166 -48.12 6.34 23.44
CA HIS A 166 -47.67 5.22 24.26
C HIS A 166 -47.51 3.92 23.46
N GLN A 167 -48.33 3.70 22.43
CA GLN A 167 -48.18 2.56 21.54
C GLN A 167 -46.93 2.71 20.67
N SER A 168 -46.74 3.85 19.99
CA SER A 168 -45.53 4.10 19.19
C SER A 168 -44.24 4.12 20.03
N LEU A 169 -44.27 4.53 21.30
CA LEU A 169 -43.15 4.36 22.23
C LEU A 169 -42.88 2.89 22.59
N ARG A 170 -43.92 2.07 22.75
CA ARG A 170 -43.77 0.61 22.96
C ARG A 170 -43.25 -0.08 21.71
N ASP A 171 -43.77 0.29 20.55
CA ASP A 171 -43.35 -0.25 19.25
C ASP A 171 -41.89 0.10 19.00
N LEU A 172 -41.50 1.38 19.16
CA LEU A 172 -40.10 1.83 19.07
C LEU A 172 -39.18 1.12 20.07
N SER A 173 -39.63 0.91 21.31
CA SER A 173 -38.88 0.15 22.32
C SER A 173 -38.71 -1.33 21.91
N SER A 174 -39.74 -1.93 21.30
CA SER A 174 -39.67 -3.29 20.77
C SER A 174 -38.78 -3.41 19.53
N GLU A 175 -38.77 -2.40 18.67
CA GLU A 175 -37.86 -2.31 17.53
C GLU A 175 -36.41 -2.11 18.00
N GLN A 176 -36.17 -1.28 19.02
CA GLN A 176 -34.85 -1.09 19.60
C GLN A 176 -34.31 -2.39 20.21
N VAL A 177 -35.14 -3.19 20.88
CA VAL A 177 -34.76 -4.53 21.37
C VAL A 177 -34.48 -5.47 20.19
N ARG A 178 -35.36 -5.53 19.19
CA ARG A 178 -35.17 -6.38 17.99
C ARG A 178 -33.89 -6.03 17.23
N LEU A 179 -33.59 -4.74 17.06
CA LEU A 179 -32.36 -4.26 16.43
C LEU A 179 -31.12 -4.61 17.27
N GLY A 180 -31.20 -4.55 18.60
CA GLY A 180 -30.14 -5.02 19.49
C GLY A 180 -29.85 -6.52 19.31
N ASP A 181 -30.90 -7.32 19.20
CA ASP A 181 -30.84 -8.76 18.90
C ASP A 181 -30.26 -9.05 17.51
N ASP A 182 -30.67 -8.30 16.48
CA ASP A 182 -30.16 -8.45 15.10
C ASP A 182 -28.69 -8.03 14.99
N ILE A 183 -28.29 -6.93 15.63
CA ILE A 183 -26.88 -6.52 15.76
C ILE A 183 -26.07 -7.60 16.49
N SER A 184 -26.62 -8.20 17.56
CA SER A 184 -25.96 -9.27 18.32
C SER A 184 -25.80 -10.55 17.48
N ARG A 185 -26.79 -10.90 16.67
CA ARG A 185 -26.71 -11.99 15.67
C ARG A 185 -25.67 -11.71 14.60
N GLU A 186 -25.60 -10.48 14.09
CA GLU A 186 -24.68 -10.09 13.02
C GLU A 186 -23.23 -9.98 13.50
N LEU A 187 -22.99 -9.43 14.70
CA LEU A 187 -21.68 -9.51 15.36
C LEU A 187 -21.25 -10.98 15.57
N SER A 188 -22.20 -11.86 15.93
CA SER A 188 -21.94 -13.30 16.06
C SER A 188 -21.67 -14.00 14.73
N ARG A 189 -22.13 -13.46 13.59
CA ARG A 189 -21.76 -13.93 12.25
C ARG A 189 -20.37 -13.42 11.87
N ARG A 190 -20.13 -12.12 11.99
CA ARG A 190 -18.85 -11.48 11.68
C ARG A 190 -17.69 -12.10 12.47
N ASN A 191 -17.88 -12.39 13.75
CA ASN A 191 -16.87 -13.07 14.57
C ASN A 191 -16.52 -14.49 14.07
N ARG A 192 -17.43 -15.19 13.38
CA ARG A 192 -17.13 -16.49 12.74
C ARG A 192 -16.37 -16.30 11.42
N THR A 193 -16.85 -15.40 10.56
CA THR A 193 -16.17 -15.12 9.28
C THR A 193 -14.77 -14.52 9.48
N ASP A 194 -14.56 -13.72 10.53
CA ASP A 194 -13.24 -13.21 10.93
C ASP A 194 -12.32 -14.32 11.45
N ALA A 195 -12.86 -15.32 12.18
CA ALA A 195 -12.09 -16.46 12.63
C ALA A 195 -11.69 -17.38 11.45
N GLU A 196 -12.60 -17.60 10.50
CA GLU A 196 -12.35 -18.33 9.25
C GLU A 196 -11.35 -17.58 8.35
N LEU A 197 -11.45 -16.25 8.24
CA LEU A 197 -10.50 -15.41 7.52
C LEU A 197 -9.11 -15.42 8.18
N ARG A 198 -9.03 -15.35 9.51
CA ARG A 198 -7.74 -15.50 10.24
C ARG A 198 -7.13 -16.87 10.00
N LYS A 199 -7.93 -17.95 10.11
CA LYS A 199 -7.46 -19.32 9.86
C LYS A 199 -6.96 -19.53 8.43
N THR A 200 -7.66 -18.99 7.44
CA THR A 200 -7.21 -19.07 6.03
C THR A 200 -5.97 -18.21 5.75
N LEU A 201 -5.82 -17.04 6.37
CA LEU A 201 -4.58 -16.25 6.32
C LEU A 201 -3.41 -16.96 7.02
N GLU A 202 -3.67 -17.65 8.14
CA GLU A 202 -2.68 -18.43 8.89
C GLU A 202 -2.23 -19.66 8.07
N GLU A 203 -3.16 -20.41 7.47
CA GLU A 203 -2.84 -21.49 6.52
C GLU A 203 -2.09 -21.00 5.27
N LEU A 204 -2.37 -19.79 4.76
CA LEU A 204 -1.63 -19.20 3.65
C LEU A 204 -0.22 -18.75 4.07
N SER A 205 -0.06 -18.24 5.29
CA SER A 205 1.24 -17.89 5.87
C SER A 205 2.09 -19.15 6.11
N GLU A 206 1.50 -20.22 6.63
CA GLU A 206 2.15 -21.52 6.81
C GLU A 206 2.61 -22.07 5.45
N LYS A 207 1.73 -22.11 4.43
CA LYS A 207 2.08 -22.51 3.06
C LYS A 207 3.17 -21.64 2.44
N LEU A 208 3.21 -20.33 2.73
CA LEU A 208 4.27 -19.43 2.28
C LEU A 208 5.61 -19.77 2.94
N THR A 209 5.64 -19.99 4.26
CA THR A 209 6.87 -20.37 4.99
C THR A 209 7.37 -21.76 4.62
N GLU A 210 6.48 -22.71 4.34
CA GLU A 210 6.84 -24.05 3.87
C GLU A 210 7.36 -24.03 2.42
N SER A 211 6.76 -23.20 1.55
CA SER A 211 7.29 -22.88 0.21
C SER A 211 8.64 -22.15 0.24
N GLN A 212 8.98 -21.48 1.35
CA GLN A 212 10.29 -20.87 1.57
C GLN A 212 11.31 -21.83 2.23
N ARG A 213 10.85 -22.93 2.84
CA ARG A 213 11.70 -24.04 3.30
C ARG A 213 12.03 -25.03 2.19
N GLN A 214 11.13 -25.19 1.22
CA GLN A 214 11.47 -25.86 -0.03
C GLN A 214 12.46 -25.02 -0.82
N GLU A 215 13.73 -25.44 -0.75
CA GLU A 215 14.86 -25.02 -1.59
C GLU A 215 14.39 -24.52 -2.96
N THR A 216 14.50 -23.20 -3.17
CA THR A 216 13.74 -22.52 -4.21
C THR A 216 14.21 -22.95 -5.60
N VAL A 217 13.29 -22.88 -6.57
CA VAL A 217 13.61 -23.25 -7.96
C VAL A 217 14.78 -22.41 -8.49
N SER A 218 14.91 -21.15 -8.06
CA SER A 218 16.05 -20.28 -8.35
C SER A 218 17.37 -20.84 -7.79
N GLU A 219 17.44 -21.18 -6.50
CA GLU A 219 18.64 -21.73 -5.87
C GLU A 219 19.04 -23.09 -6.46
N ARG A 220 18.07 -23.90 -6.89
CA ARG A 220 18.32 -25.18 -7.57
C ARG A 220 18.85 -24.99 -8.99
N VAL A 221 18.30 -24.04 -9.73
CA VAL A 221 18.81 -23.66 -11.06
C VAL A 221 20.21 -23.06 -10.92
N GLU A 222 20.46 -22.23 -9.91
CA GLU A 222 21.78 -21.66 -9.65
C GLU A 222 22.82 -22.73 -9.33
N ARG A 223 22.52 -23.69 -8.42
CA ARG A 223 23.42 -24.84 -8.18
C ARG A 223 23.65 -25.65 -9.44
N ARG A 224 22.62 -25.95 -10.23
CA ARG A 224 22.80 -26.72 -11.47
C ARG A 224 23.60 -25.96 -12.53
N LEU A 225 23.51 -24.62 -12.56
CA LEU A 225 24.38 -23.79 -13.39
C LEU A 225 25.83 -23.80 -12.90
N GLN A 226 26.07 -23.72 -11.58
CA GLN A 226 27.41 -23.85 -10.98
C GLN A 226 28.02 -25.24 -11.25
N GLU A 227 27.23 -26.31 -11.15
CA GLU A 227 27.63 -27.67 -11.53
C GLU A 227 28.03 -27.74 -13.01
N ILE A 228 27.19 -27.25 -13.93
CA ILE A 228 27.49 -27.22 -15.37
C ILE A 228 28.73 -26.38 -15.67
N GLU A 229 28.96 -25.28 -14.94
CA GLU A 229 30.15 -24.46 -15.10
C GLU A 229 31.43 -25.12 -14.54
N GLN A 230 31.31 -26.01 -13.56
CA GLN A 230 32.42 -26.87 -13.10
C GLN A 230 32.66 -28.04 -14.08
N GLU A 231 31.59 -28.66 -14.58
CA GLU A 231 31.61 -29.75 -15.56
C GLU A 231 32.28 -29.28 -16.87
N MET A 232 31.91 -28.11 -17.41
CA MET A 232 32.59 -27.50 -18.55
C MET A 232 34.07 -27.18 -18.30
N ARG A 233 34.47 -26.78 -17.09
CA ARG A 233 35.89 -26.53 -16.76
C ARG A 233 36.68 -27.84 -16.74
N ALA A 234 36.12 -28.90 -16.15
CA ALA A 234 36.73 -30.22 -16.13
C ALA A 234 36.82 -30.84 -17.55
N GLU A 235 35.77 -30.70 -18.37
CA GLU A 235 35.78 -31.16 -19.75
C GLU A 235 36.83 -30.43 -20.60
N ARG A 236 36.95 -29.11 -20.47
CA ARG A 236 38.01 -28.33 -21.15
C ARG A 236 39.41 -28.83 -20.80
N GLN A 237 39.71 -29.05 -19.53
CA GLN A 237 41.00 -29.63 -19.10
C GLN A 237 41.23 -31.05 -19.64
N LEU A 238 40.16 -31.83 -19.83
CA LEU A 238 40.25 -33.19 -20.37
C LEU A 238 40.43 -33.19 -21.91
N VAL A 239 39.82 -32.23 -22.61
CA VAL A 239 40.06 -31.98 -24.04
C VAL A 239 41.47 -31.44 -24.28
N GLU A 240 41.95 -30.51 -23.46
CA GLU A 240 43.32 -29.97 -23.48
C GLU A 240 44.35 -31.10 -23.33
N ARG A 241 44.23 -31.95 -22.29
CA ARG A 241 45.09 -33.13 -22.11
C ARG A 241 45.03 -34.13 -23.28
N ARG A 242 43.87 -34.30 -23.93
CA ARG A 242 43.75 -35.12 -25.15
C ARG A 242 44.45 -34.47 -26.34
N GLN A 243 44.39 -33.15 -26.47
CA GLN A 243 45.06 -32.39 -27.51
C GLN A 243 46.59 -32.41 -27.31
N ASP A 244 47.08 -32.32 -26.08
CA ASP A 244 48.50 -32.52 -25.74
C ASP A 244 48.97 -33.94 -26.08
N GLN A 245 48.18 -34.97 -25.72
CA GLN A 245 48.47 -36.37 -26.08
C GLN A 245 48.52 -36.58 -27.59
N LEU A 246 47.58 -36.00 -28.35
CA LEU A 246 47.61 -36.01 -29.81
C LEU A 246 48.78 -35.22 -30.38
N GLY A 247 49.20 -34.12 -29.74
CA GLY A 247 50.41 -33.37 -30.07
C GLY A 247 51.67 -34.21 -29.90
N HIS A 248 51.81 -34.91 -28.77
CA HIS A 248 52.91 -35.84 -28.52
C HIS A 248 52.91 -37.03 -29.51
N MET A 249 51.75 -37.62 -29.81
CA MET A 249 51.63 -38.66 -30.84
C MET A 249 51.97 -38.14 -32.24
N SER A 250 51.56 -36.92 -32.59
CA SER A 250 51.89 -36.26 -33.85
C SER A 250 53.40 -36.02 -33.99
N LEU A 251 54.06 -35.54 -32.93
CA LEU A 251 55.53 -35.41 -32.89
C LEU A 251 56.24 -36.76 -33.01
N GLN A 252 55.77 -37.80 -32.32
CA GLN A 252 56.31 -39.16 -32.44
C GLN A 252 56.14 -39.72 -33.86
N LEU A 253 54.99 -39.49 -34.52
CA LEU A 253 54.76 -39.86 -35.91
C LEU A 253 55.64 -39.06 -36.88
N GLN A 254 55.81 -37.75 -36.65
CA GLN A 254 56.69 -36.91 -37.47
C GLN A 254 58.17 -37.31 -37.34
N GLU A 255 58.60 -37.68 -36.13
CA GLU A 255 59.92 -38.28 -35.91
C GLU A 255 60.05 -39.66 -36.56
N ALA A 256 59.03 -40.52 -36.48
CA ALA A 256 59.04 -41.84 -37.10
C ALA A 256 59.10 -41.75 -38.63
N LEU A 257 58.34 -40.82 -39.23
CA LEU A 257 58.40 -40.48 -40.64
C LEU A 257 59.80 -39.99 -41.02
N ARG A 258 60.37 -38.99 -40.33
CA ARG A 258 61.75 -38.55 -40.62
C ARG A 258 62.81 -39.65 -40.47
N LYS A 259 62.60 -40.62 -39.55
CA LYS A 259 63.45 -41.82 -39.38
C LYS A 259 63.18 -42.91 -40.42
N GLN A 260 62.10 -42.80 -41.20
CA GLN A 260 61.79 -43.63 -42.36
C GLN A 260 62.27 -42.96 -43.65
N ASP A 261 62.06 -41.65 -43.81
CA ASP A 261 62.54 -40.83 -44.92
C ASP A 261 64.06 -40.90 -45.03
N ALA A 262 64.79 -40.68 -43.92
CA ALA A 262 66.25 -40.82 -43.90
C ALA A 262 66.75 -42.22 -44.29
N LYS A 263 65.98 -43.28 -43.99
CA LYS A 263 66.29 -44.65 -44.43
C LYS A 263 65.92 -44.87 -45.90
N ALA A 264 64.86 -44.23 -46.39
CA ALA A 264 64.52 -44.22 -47.80
C ALA A 264 65.66 -43.56 -48.59
N ASP A 265 66.14 -42.39 -48.16
CA ASP A 265 67.29 -41.68 -48.71
C ASP A 265 68.56 -42.56 -48.71
N GLU A 266 68.92 -43.18 -47.58
CA GLU A 266 70.04 -44.13 -47.50
C GLU A 266 69.91 -45.29 -48.50
N THR A 267 68.70 -45.86 -48.65
CA THR A 267 68.45 -46.95 -49.61
C THR A 267 68.41 -46.47 -51.07
N GLU A 268 67.93 -45.25 -51.33
CA GLU A 268 67.91 -44.65 -52.66
C GLU A 268 69.33 -44.26 -53.10
N GLU A 269 70.16 -43.75 -52.20
CA GLU A 269 71.57 -43.48 -52.45
C GLU A 269 72.35 -44.80 -52.67
N LEU A 270 72.06 -45.86 -51.91
CA LEU A 270 72.57 -47.21 -52.20
C LEU A 270 72.10 -47.75 -53.56
N MET A 271 70.87 -47.46 -53.98
CA MET A 271 70.35 -47.86 -55.30
C MET A 271 70.96 -47.03 -56.44
N LYS A 272 71.14 -45.71 -56.27
CA LYS A 272 71.87 -44.83 -57.20
C LYS A 272 73.31 -45.30 -57.37
N ASN A 273 74.02 -45.60 -56.28
CA ASN A 273 75.39 -46.12 -56.33
C ASN A 273 75.46 -47.49 -57.04
N LYS A 274 74.45 -48.36 -56.88
CA LYS A 274 74.34 -49.60 -57.68
C LYS A 274 74.05 -49.32 -59.16
N LEU A 275 73.17 -48.36 -59.47
CA LEU A 275 72.85 -47.97 -60.84
C LEU A 275 74.08 -47.41 -61.57
N VAL A 276 74.85 -46.54 -60.91
CA VAL A 276 76.10 -45.97 -61.45
C VAL A 276 77.14 -47.08 -61.69
N LYS A 277 77.24 -48.09 -60.82
CA LYS A 277 78.06 -49.28 -61.08
C LYS A 277 77.58 -50.03 -62.33
N TYR A 278 76.31 -50.42 -62.40
CA TYR A 278 75.76 -51.11 -63.57
C TYR A 278 75.86 -50.28 -64.86
N GLU A 279 75.76 -48.96 -64.80
CA GLU A 279 75.97 -48.08 -65.95
C GLU A 279 77.46 -48.02 -66.36
N SER A 280 78.39 -48.00 -65.40
CA SER A 280 79.83 -48.10 -65.70
C SER A 280 80.20 -49.47 -66.30
N GLU A 281 79.66 -50.57 -65.77
CA GLU A 281 79.83 -51.93 -66.29
C GLU A 281 79.22 -52.08 -67.70
N LYS A 282 78.01 -51.55 -67.91
CA LYS A 282 77.33 -51.46 -69.22
C LYS A 282 78.12 -50.62 -70.22
N ASN A 283 78.76 -49.54 -69.80
CA ASN A 283 79.59 -48.70 -70.67
C ASN A 283 80.95 -49.34 -70.96
N GLN A 284 81.53 -50.11 -70.03
CA GLN A 284 82.69 -50.97 -70.27
C GLN A 284 82.34 -52.04 -71.32
N VAL A 285 81.25 -52.81 -71.11
CA VAL A 285 80.77 -53.81 -72.08
C VAL A 285 80.45 -53.18 -73.45
N ARG A 286 79.91 -51.96 -73.49
CA ARG A 286 79.72 -51.22 -74.75
C ARG A 286 81.03 -50.85 -75.43
N HIS A 287 82.03 -50.39 -74.69
CA HIS A 287 83.36 -50.08 -75.21
C HIS A 287 84.03 -51.34 -75.79
N ASP A 288 83.96 -52.46 -75.06
CA ASP A 288 84.53 -53.73 -75.47
C ASP A 288 83.79 -54.30 -76.70
N PHE A 289 82.47 -54.16 -76.76
CA PHE A 289 81.65 -54.53 -77.93
C PHE A 289 81.93 -53.63 -79.15
N PHE A 290 82.20 -52.33 -78.96
CA PHE A 290 82.63 -51.42 -80.03
C PHE A 290 84.01 -51.79 -80.59
N SER A 291 84.94 -52.14 -79.69
CA SER A 291 86.27 -52.65 -80.05
C SER A 291 86.19 -53.97 -80.83
N PHE A 292 85.23 -54.84 -80.48
CA PHE A 292 85.00 -56.11 -81.18
C PHE A 292 84.36 -55.92 -82.57
N LEU A 293 83.42 -54.99 -82.71
CA LEU A 293 82.72 -54.73 -83.98
C LEU A 293 83.57 -53.98 -85.03
N PHE A 294 84.50 -53.13 -84.61
CA PHE A 294 85.44 -52.45 -85.52
C PHE A 294 86.81 -53.15 -85.60
N GLY A 295 86.83 -54.48 -85.47
CA GLY A 295 88.00 -55.33 -85.61
C GLY A 295 88.57 -55.36 -87.03
N PHE A 296 89.53 -54.46 -87.31
CA PHE A 296 90.22 -54.23 -88.60
C PHE A 296 90.80 -55.47 -89.33
N LYS A 297 90.82 -56.66 -88.71
CA LYS A 297 91.38 -57.89 -89.30
C LYS A 297 90.44 -58.66 -90.23
N LEU A 298 89.12 -58.52 -90.10
CA LEU A 298 88.18 -59.31 -90.92
C LEU A 298 87.95 -58.70 -92.32
N VAL A 299 87.97 -57.37 -92.42
CA VAL A 299 87.69 -56.63 -93.67
C VAL A 299 88.78 -56.89 -94.72
N CYS A 300 90.06 -56.73 -94.35
CA CYS A 300 91.18 -56.97 -95.28
C CYS A 300 91.21 -58.41 -95.82
N SER A 301 90.82 -59.41 -95.00
CA SER A 301 90.76 -60.81 -95.41
C SER A 301 89.69 -61.10 -96.47
N ILE A 302 88.66 -60.26 -96.60
CA ILE A 302 87.62 -60.38 -97.62
C ILE A 302 88.07 -59.70 -98.91
N GLU A 303 88.75 -58.55 -98.80
CA GLU A 303 89.22 -57.76 -99.93
C GLU A 303 90.38 -58.44 -100.70
N ASP A 304 91.28 -59.15 -99.98
CA ASP A 304 92.29 -60.03 -100.58
C ASP A 304 91.69 -61.24 -101.33
N LEU A 305 90.57 -61.79 -100.86
CA LEU A 305 89.89 -62.92 -101.51
C LEU A 305 89.18 -62.46 -102.80
N CYS A 306 88.50 -61.31 -102.77
CA CYS A 306 87.93 -60.69 -103.97
C CYS A 306 89.00 -60.40 -105.04
N SER A 307 90.19 -59.96 -104.62
CA SER A 307 91.34 -59.66 -105.49
C SER A 307 91.99 -60.91 -106.11
N GLN A 308 91.72 -62.10 -105.60
CA GLN A 308 92.17 -63.37 -106.18
C GLN A 308 91.17 -63.93 -107.19
N LEU A 309 89.87 -63.84 -106.91
CA LEU A 309 88.81 -64.42 -107.74
C LEU A 309 88.70 -63.73 -109.12
N LEU A 310 88.94 -62.42 -109.19
CA LEU A 310 88.91 -61.67 -110.45
C LEU A 310 89.99 -62.15 -111.44
N ARG A 311 91.20 -62.44 -110.95
CA ARG A 311 92.32 -62.93 -111.79
C ARG A 311 92.15 -64.38 -112.24
N THR A 312 91.29 -65.18 -111.60
CA THR A 312 91.03 -66.56 -112.05
C THR A 312 90.07 -66.66 -113.23
N GLU A 313 89.16 -65.70 -113.41
CA GLU A 313 88.20 -65.73 -114.53
C GLU A 313 88.82 -65.24 -115.84
N GLU A 314 89.74 -64.26 -115.80
CA GLU A 314 90.50 -63.80 -116.96
C GLU A 314 91.32 -64.96 -117.59
N ASN A 315 91.98 -65.76 -116.75
CA ASN A 315 92.73 -66.95 -117.18
C ASN A 315 91.84 -68.09 -117.74
N ARG A 316 90.51 -68.01 -117.57
CA ARG A 316 89.56 -69.02 -118.08
C ARG A 316 89.18 -68.79 -119.54
N VAL A 317 89.38 -67.58 -120.06
CA VAL A 317 88.99 -67.19 -121.43
C VAL A 317 90.05 -67.58 -122.47
N GLU A 318 91.34 -67.43 -122.18
CA GLU A 318 92.42 -67.81 -123.12
C GLU A 318 92.53 -69.33 -123.34
N LEU A 319 92.19 -70.14 -122.33
CA LEU A 319 92.23 -71.61 -122.43
C LEU A 319 91.14 -72.22 -123.34
N GLN A 320 90.17 -71.43 -123.81
CA GLN A 320 89.12 -71.90 -124.72
C GLN A 320 89.50 -71.78 -126.22
N HIS A 321 90.68 -71.24 -126.57
CA HIS A 321 91.10 -71.02 -127.96
C HIS A 321 92.16 -72.00 -128.50
N GLN A 322 92.63 -72.98 -127.71
CA GLN A 322 93.79 -73.83 -128.09
C GLN A 322 93.49 -75.33 -128.35
N LEU A 323 92.23 -75.78 -128.32
CA LEU A 323 91.87 -77.21 -128.44
C LEU A 323 91.22 -77.58 -129.79
N SER A 324 91.94 -77.35 -130.90
CA SER A 324 91.42 -77.59 -132.26
C SER A 324 92.32 -78.42 -133.22
N GLN A 325 93.50 -78.92 -132.83
CA GLN A 325 94.38 -79.72 -133.73
C GLN A 325 95.28 -80.78 -133.02
N ALA A 326 94.97 -82.10 -133.16
CA ALA A 326 95.90 -83.28 -133.14
C ALA A 326 95.14 -84.65 -133.10
N ALA A 327 95.67 -85.78 -133.66
CA ALA A 327 95.06 -87.15 -133.65
C ALA A 327 96.00 -88.34 -134.10
N MET A 328 95.67 -89.65 -133.84
CA MET A 328 95.72 -90.87 -134.77
C MET A 328 95.75 -92.38 -134.21
N HIS A 329 95.13 -93.37 -134.95
CA HIS A 329 95.32 -94.91 -135.06
C HIS A 329 94.68 -95.93 -134.01
N ARG A 330 94.50 -97.32 -134.09
CA ARG A 330 94.42 -98.58 -134.99
C ARG A 330 93.97 -99.85 -134.09
N GLN A 331 93.77 -101.20 -134.32
CA GLN A 331 93.55 -102.37 -135.31
C GLN A 331 93.21 -103.71 -134.47
N SER A 332 93.04 -105.05 -134.76
CA SER A 332 92.88 -106.19 -135.80
C SER A 332 92.64 -107.59 -135.04
N TYR A 333 92.47 -108.90 -135.42
CA TYR A 333 92.03 -109.93 -136.49
C TYR A 333 92.24 -111.43 -135.93
N GLN A 334 91.90 -112.68 -136.41
CA GLN A 334 90.86 -113.39 -137.27
C GLN A 334 91.04 -115.01 -137.44
N ASP A 335 89.96 -115.87 -137.59
CA ASP A 335 89.71 -117.28 -138.20
C ASP A 335 90.41 -118.67 -137.82
N VAL A 336 90.08 -119.95 -138.28
CA VAL A 336 88.84 -120.87 -138.31
C VAL A 336 89.01 -122.39 -138.85
N GLN A 337 88.13 -123.41 -138.48
CA GLN A 337 87.69 -124.77 -139.11
C GLN A 337 88.36 -126.24 -139.05
N ASP A 338 87.52 -127.32 -139.25
CA ASP A 338 87.60 -128.66 -140.01
C ASP A 338 87.96 -130.16 -139.55
N ASP A 339 88.11 -131.17 -140.49
CA ASP A 339 87.37 -132.51 -140.57
C ASP A 339 88.05 -133.83 -141.21
N ASP A 340 87.49 -135.06 -140.96
CA ASP A 340 87.37 -136.39 -141.72
C ASP A 340 88.54 -137.38 -142.13
N ARG A 341 88.18 -138.59 -142.67
CA ARG A 341 88.83 -139.61 -143.61
C ARG A 341 88.94 -141.13 -143.19
N ARG A 342 89.11 -142.09 -144.16
CA ARG A 342 88.56 -143.50 -144.19
C ARG A 342 89.39 -144.58 -145.02
N VAL A 343 89.03 -145.91 -145.02
CA VAL A 343 89.20 -147.03 -146.08
C VAL A 343 89.75 -148.47 -145.68
N ARG A 344 89.46 -149.52 -146.51
CA ARG A 344 89.43 -151.03 -146.38
C ARG A 344 90.65 -151.81 -146.99
N ALA A 345 90.72 -153.16 -147.20
CA ALA A 345 90.55 -154.44 -146.43
C ALA A 345 90.40 -155.70 -147.37
N VAL A 346 90.95 -156.92 -147.08
CA VAL A 346 90.92 -158.17 -147.93
C VAL A 346 90.95 -159.52 -147.13
N THR A 347 90.30 -160.59 -147.63
CA THR A 347 90.25 -162.01 -147.13
C THR A 347 91.43 -162.88 -147.65
N GLU A 348 91.90 -164.01 -147.07
CA GLU A 348 91.20 -165.19 -146.51
C GLU A 348 91.97 -165.91 -145.35
N ARG A 349 92.49 -165.21 -144.33
CA ARG A 349 92.92 -165.87 -143.05
C ARG A 349 91.79 -166.00 -142.01
N TYR A 350 90.56 -165.80 -142.46
CA TYR A 350 89.47 -165.21 -141.67
C TYR A 350 88.84 -166.10 -140.58
N GLU A 351 89.06 -167.43 -140.58
CA GLU A 351 88.25 -168.33 -139.74
C GLU A 351 88.85 -168.64 -138.35
N ARG A 352 90.11 -168.27 -138.08
CA ARG A 352 90.71 -168.44 -136.74
C ARG A 352 90.76 -167.14 -135.94
N GLU A 353 91.10 -166.02 -136.55
CA GLU A 353 91.12 -164.70 -135.88
C GLU A 353 89.70 -164.21 -135.50
N LYS A 354 88.66 -164.70 -136.18
CA LYS A 354 87.26 -164.30 -135.95
C LYS A 354 86.78 -164.54 -134.51
N GLN A 355 87.15 -165.67 -133.90
CA GLN A 355 86.62 -166.05 -132.57
C GLN A 355 87.18 -165.17 -131.44
N ASP A 356 88.43 -164.74 -131.52
CA ASP A 356 89.02 -163.81 -130.56
C ASP A 356 88.50 -162.37 -130.76
N LEU A 357 88.28 -161.96 -132.01
CA LEU A 357 87.70 -160.65 -132.34
C LEU A 357 86.25 -160.49 -131.84
N GLU A 358 85.41 -161.54 -131.95
CA GLU A 358 84.03 -161.52 -131.43
C GLU A 358 83.98 -161.26 -129.91
N LYS A 359 84.96 -161.78 -129.16
CA LYS A 359 85.09 -161.56 -127.71
C LYS A 359 85.42 -160.10 -127.37
N HIS A 360 86.36 -159.49 -128.09
CA HIS A 360 86.69 -158.06 -127.90
C HIS A 360 85.57 -157.11 -128.35
N ILE A 361 84.78 -157.47 -129.37
CA ILE A 361 83.63 -156.67 -129.82
C ILE A 361 82.56 -156.55 -128.72
N LEU A 362 82.30 -157.63 -127.96
CA LEU A 362 81.38 -157.59 -126.82
C LEU A 362 81.90 -156.71 -125.68
N GLU A 363 83.19 -156.79 -125.37
CA GLU A 363 83.82 -155.98 -124.32
C GLU A 363 83.84 -154.48 -124.68
N LEU A 364 84.10 -154.15 -125.94
CA LEU A 364 84.04 -152.78 -126.46
C LEU A 364 82.60 -152.24 -126.50
N LYS A 365 81.60 -153.07 -126.85
CA LYS A 365 80.19 -152.70 -126.75
C LYS A 365 79.79 -152.36 -125.31
N ALA A 366 80.21 -153.16 -124.32
CA ALA A 366 79.94 -152.88 -122.91
C ALA A 366 80.55 -151.54 -122.46
N LYS A 367 81.82 -151.29 -122.82
CA LYS A 367 82.51 -150.02 -122.52
C LYS A 367 81.85 -148.82 -123.20
N LEU A 368 81.42 -148.94 -124.46
CA LEU A 368 80.66 -147.90 -125.16
C LEU A 368 79.29 -147.64 -124.50
N SER A 369 78.54 -148.67 -124.13
CA SER A 369 77.26 -148.49 -123.43
C SER A 369 77.42 -147.84 -122.05
N HIS A 370 78.49 -148.17 -121.32
CA HIS A 370 78.78 -147.53 -120.04
C HIS A 370 79.15 -146.06 -120.23
N ASN A 371 80.03 -145.74 -121.18
CA ASN A 371 80.44 -144.36 -121.47
C ASN A 371 79.26 -143.49 -121.96
N ALA A 372 78.34 -144.05 -122.76
CA ALA A 372 77.13 -143.34 -123.19
C ALA A 372 76.24 -142.99 -121.99
N VAL A 373 75.93 -143.96 -121.12
CA VAL A 373 75.13 -143.73 -119.90
C VAL A 373 75.82 -142.76 -118.95
N MET A 374 77.15 -142.83 -118.81
CA MET A 374 77.91 -141.85 -118.01
C MET A 374 77.82 -140.43 -118.59
N SER A 375 77.90 -140.27 -119.91
CA SER A 375 77.72 -138.96 -120.57
C SER A 375 76.32 -138.39 -120.36
N GLU A 376 75.28 -139.21 -120.49
CA GLU A 376 73.88 -138.81 -120.20
C GLU A 376 73.71 -138.39 -118.73
N VAL A 377 74.30 -139.14 -117.79
CA VAL A 377 74.30 -138.79 -116.35
C VAL A 377 75.05 -137.49 -116.09
N GLU A 378 76.16 -137.23 -116.76
CA GLU A 378 76.90 -135.96 -116.66
C GLU A 378 76.17 -134.77 -117.31
N GLU A 379 75.37 -134.99 -118.36
CA GLU A 379 74.51 -133.97 -118.95
C GLU A 379 73.28 -133.66 -118.08
N LEU A 380 72.63 -134.69 -117.54
CA LEU A 380 71.56 -134.55 -116.55
C LEU A 380 72.07 -133.83 -115.30
N LYS A 381 73.26 -134.17 -114.80
CA LYS A 381 73.92 -133.46 -113.69
C LYS A 381 74.17 -131.99 -114.04
N ARG A 382 74.77 -131.68 -115.20
CA ARG A 382 74.96 -130.30 -115.67
C ARG A 382 73.63 -129.55 -115.85
N CYS A 383 72.54 -130.25 -116.17
CA CYS A 383 71.19 -129.67 -116.28
C CYS A 383 70.57 -129.38 -114.91
N ILE A 384 70.67 -130.32 -113.96
CA ILE A 384 70.24 -130.15 -112.57
C ILE A 384 71.00 -128.99 -111.94
N GLU A 385 72.32 -128.94 -112.05
CA GLU A 385 73.11 -127.82 -111.52
C GLU A 385 72.74 -126.46 -112.15
N ARG A 386 72.34 -126.41 -113.43
CA ARG A 386 71.80 -125.18 -114.03
C ARG A 386 70.45 -124.81 -113.40
N LYS A 387 69.54 -125.78 -113.23
CA LYS A 387 68.24 -125.55 -112.60
C LYS A 387 68.36 -125.19 -111.11
N ASP A 388 69.35 -125.69 -110.38
CA ASP A 388 69.62 -125.29 -109.01
C ASP A 388 70.25 -123.90 -108.92
N ARG A 389 71.10 -123.49 -109.88
CA ARG A 389 71.57 -122.09 -110.00
C ARG A 389 70.42 -121.12 -110.28
N GLU A 390 69.54 -121.46 -111.23
CA GLU A 390 68.31 -120.70 -111.54
C GLU A 390 67.38 -120.63 -110.32
N LYS A 391 67.13 -121.76 -109.65
CA LYS A 391 66.33 -121.84 -108.42
C LYS A 391 66.94 -121.01 -107.29
N ALA A 392 68.26 -121.00 -107.12
CA ALA A 392 68.95 -120.17 -106.14
C ALA A 392 68.96 -118.68 -106.53
N GLN A 393 68.84 -118.32 -107.80
CA GLN A 393 68.57 -116.94 -108.23
C GLN A 393 67.13 -116.55 -107.90
N LEU A 394 66.14 -117.38 -108.25
CA LEU A 394 64.72 -117.14 -107.97
C LEU A 394 64.44 -117.03 -106.46
N VAL A 395 65.01 -117.92 -105.63
CA VAL A 395 64.89 -117.83 -104.16
C VAL A 395 65.46 -116.52 -103.63
N ARG A 396 66.61 -116.04 -104.15
CA ARG A 396 67.16 -114.73 -103.76
C ARG A 396 66.28 -113.56 -104.23
N HIS A 397 65.72 -113.61 -105.43
CA HIS A 397 64.78 -112.59 -105.89
C HIS A 397 63.49 -112.57 -105.06
N ILE A 398 62.96 -113.76 -104.70
CA ILE A 398 61.81 -113.87 -103.79
C ILE A 398 62.15 -113.30 -102.42
N GLN A 399 63.30 -113.63 -101.83
CA GLN A 399 63.74 -113.09 -100.54
C GLN A 399 63.88 -111.56 -100.56
N VAL A 400 64.46 -110.99 -101.63
CA VAL A 400 64.53 -109.53 -101.81
C VAL A 400 63.12 -108.95 -101.88
N LEU A 401 62.24 -109.47 -102.74
CA LEU A 401 60.86 -109.00 -102.89
C LEU A 401 60.04 -109.13 -101.60
N THR A 402 60.21 -110.20 -100.83
CA THR A 402 59.59 -110.37 -99.51
C THR A 402 60.08 -109.29 -98.54
N SER A 403 61.40 -109.04 -98.48
CA SER A 403 61.94 -107.97 -97.62
C SER A 403 61.47 -106.58 -98.06
N ASP A 404 61.31 -106.35 -99.36
CA ASP A 404 60.77 -105.12 -99.96
C ASP A 404 59.28 -104.90 -99.67
N LEU A 405 58.50 -105.99 -99.53
CA LEU A 405 57.10 -105.96 -99.13
C LEU A 405 56.99 -105.73 -97.62
N GLU A 406 57.72 -106.48 -96.80
CA GLU A 406 57.81 -106.27 -95.36
C GLU A 406 58.24 -104.83 -95.01
N ASN A 407 59.20 -104.26 -95.73
CA ASN A 407 59.67 -102.89 -95.50
C ASN A 407 58.59 -101.85 -95.88
N ARG A 408 57.81 -102.10 -96.94
CA ARG A 408 56.64 -101.27 -97.29
C ARG A 408 55.51 -101.40 -96.27
N GLU A 409 55.25 -102.60 -95.76
CA GLU A 409 54.26 -102.86 -94.72
C GLU A 409 54.63 -102.15 -93.41
N LYS A 410 55.88 -102.29 -92.94
CA LYS A 410 56.45 -101.56 -91.80
C LYS A 410 56.47 -100.03 -92.01
N GLN A 411 56.46 -99.55 -93.25
CA GLN A 411 56.30 -98.13 -93.57
C GLN A 411 54.84 -97.70 -93.54
N GLN A 412 53.90 -98.53 -94.02
CA GLN A 412 52.46 -98.28 -93.94
C GLN A 412 51.97 -98.28 -92.49
N GLU A 413 52.43 -99.22 -91.67
CA GLU A 413 52.14 -99.28 -90.23
C GLU A 413 52.56 -97.98 -89.52
N LYS A 414 53.80 -97.51 -89.76
CA LYS A 414 54.29 -96.22 -89.24
C LYS A 414 53.47 -95.02 -89.69
N MET A 415 53.02 -95.00 -90.95
CA MET A 415 52.13 -93.93 -91.44
C MET A 415 50.75 -93.99 -90.77
N LEU A 416 50.21 -95.20 -90.52
CA LEU A 416 48.96 -95.38 -89.79
C LEU A 416 49.08 -94.95 -88.32
N ASP A 417 50.21 -95.24 -87.67
CA ASP A 417 50.47 -94.78 -86.29
C ASP A 417 50.66 -93.27 -86.22
N GLN A 418 51.40 -92.66 -87.15
CA GLN A 418 51.46 -91.19 -87.27
C GLN A 418 50.08 -90.57 -87.49
N LEU A 419 49.20 -91.19 -88.29
CA LEU A 419 47.82 -90.73 -88.45
C LEU A 419 46.97 -90.89 -87.18
N LYS A 420 47.17 -91.96 -86.39
CA LYS A 420 46.53 -92.12 -85.06
C LYS A 420 47.03 -91.04 -84.09
N GLU A 421 48.32 -90.77 -84.06
CA GLU A 421 48.93 -89.71 -83.24
C GLU A 421 48.37 -88.33 -83.62
N ILE A 422 48.36 -87.98 -84.91
CA ILE A 422 47.76 -86.74 -85.42
C ILE A 422 46.28 -86.64 -85.04
N GLN A 423 45.50 -87.73 -85.18
CA GLN A 423 44.09 -87.75 -84.80
C GLN A 423 43.90 -87.56 -83.27
N ASN A 424 44.77 -88.14 -82.45
CA ASN A 424 44.72 -88.00 -80.99
C ASN A 424 45.16 -86.60 -80.54
N CYS A 425 46.20 -86.03 -81.15
CA CYS A 425 46.60 -84.65 -80.97
C CYS A 425 45.50 -83.66 -81.40
N TYR A 426 44.80 -83.93 -82.50
CA TYR A 426 43.64 -83.14 -82.92
C TYR A 426 42.51 -83.19 -81.89
N LYS A 427 42.10 -84.38 -81.43
CA LYS A 427 41.09 -84.54 -80.36
C LYS A 427 41.51 -83.85 -79.05
N ALA A 428 42.78 -83.93 -78.67
CA ALA A 428 43.32 -83.26 -77.48
C ALA A 428 43.41 -81.73 -77.63
N CYS A 429 43.56 -81.22 -78.86
CA CYS A 429 43.46 -79.81 -79.18
C CYS A 429 42.00 -79.35 -79.16
N GLU A 430 41.11 -80.05 -79.85
CA GLU A 430 39.66 -79.79 -79.93
C GLU A 430 39.01 -79.75 -78.53
N ASN A 431 39.31 -80.71 -77.67
CA ASN A 431 38.82 -80.72 -76.29
C ASN A 431 39.39 -79.59 -75.43
N ARG A 432 40.63 -79.14 -75.71
CA ARG A 432 41.23 -77.98 -75.05
C ARG A 432 40.58 -76.68 -75.53
N CYS A 433 40.28 -76.55 -76.83
CA CYS A 433 39.52 -75.44 -77.39
C CYS A 433 38.14 -75.36 -76.72
N ARG A 434 37.38 -76.47 -76.67
CA ARG A 434 36.10 -76.54 -75.95
C ARG A 434 36.22 -76.11 -74.48
N GLN A 435 37.28 -76.51 -73.79
CA GLN A 435 37.51 -76.09 -72.40
C GLN A 435 37.77 -74.58 -72.30
N THR A 436 38.57 -74.01 -73.20
CA THR A 436 38.80 -72.55 -73.23
C THR A 436 37.59 -71.75 -73.71
N GLU A 437 36.74 -72.32 -74.57
CA GLU A 437 35.46 -71.73 -75.00
C GLU A 437 34.48 -71.66 -73.82
N LEU A 438 34.38 -72.73 -73.02
CA LEU A 438 33.59 -72.74 -71.78
C LEU A 438 34.12 -71.70 -70.78
N GLN A 439 35.42 -71.68 -70.52
CA GLN A 439 36.03 -70.68 -69.62
C GLN A 439 35.84 -69.23 -70.13
N SER A 440 35.90 -69.02 -71.45
CA SER A 440 35.60 -67.73 -72.07
C SER A 440 34.13 -67.34 -71.89
N SER A 441 33.20 -68.28 -72.01
CA SER A 441 31.77 -68.07 -71.76
C SER A 441 31.46 -67.79 -70.30
N GLU A 442 32.11 -68.49 -69.36
CA GLU A 442 31.99 -68.26 -67.91
C GLU A 442 32.48 -66.86 -67.54
N LEU A 443 33.65 -66.45 -68.05
CA LEU A 443 34.18 -65.09 -67.85
C LEU A 443 33.32 -64.01 -68.52
N ALA A 444 32.77 -64.28 -69.71
CA ALA A 444 31.86 -63.36 -70.39
C ALA A 444 30.57 -63.15 -69.59
N GLN A 445 29.97 -64.23 -69.06
CA GLN A 445 28.81 -64.15 -68.17
C GLN A 445 29.14 -63.38 -66.89
N GLN A 446 30.28 -63.65 -66.25
CA GLN A 446 30.71 -62.94 -65.03
C GLN A 446 30.90 -61.43 -65.29
N VAL A 447 31.42 -61.05 -66.45
CA VAL A 447 31.52 -59.64 -66.87
C VAL A 447 30.12 -59.04 -67.11
N GLU A 448 29.20 -59.77 -67.76
CA GLU A 448 27.83 -59.30 -68.00
C GLU A 448 27.00 -59.16 -66.72
N GLU A 449 27.22 -60.02 -65.71
CA GLU A 449 26.62 -59.90 -64.38
C GLU A 449 27.20 -58.71 -63.62
N SER A 450 28.53 -58.52 -63.67
CA SER A 450 29.22 -57.38 -63.05
C SER A 450 28.81 -56.03 -63.65
N THR A 451 28.61 -55.93 -64.98
CA THR A 451 28.07 -54.70 -65.59
C THR A 451 26.60 -54.46 -65.21
N LYS A 452 25.76 -55.50 -65.16
CA LYS A 452 24.38 -55.39 -64.66
C LYS A 452 24.32 -54.96 -63.18
N GLU A 453 25.31 -55.31 -62.37
CA GLU A 453 25.44 -54.79 -60.99
C GLU A 453 25.89 -53.32 -60.98
N ALA A 454 26.91 -52.96 -61.76
CA ALA A 454 27.35 -51.57 -61.90
C ALA A 454 26.22 -50.64 -62.36
N ASP A 455 25.39 -51.05 -63.33
CA ASP A 455 24.23 -50.27 -63.80
C ASP A 455 23.11 -50.15 -62.75
N ARG A 456 22.92 -51.18 -61.90
CA ARG A 456 22.02 -51.11 -60.74
C ARG A 456 22.53 -50.08 -59.72
N TYR A 457 23.79 -50.15 -59.32
CA TYR A 457 24.38 -49.13 -58.44
C TYR A 457 24.36 -47.72 -59.05
N LEU A 458 24.56 -47.58 -60.37
CA LEU A 458 24.49 -46.30 -61.09
C LEU A 458 23.07 -45.71 -61.07
N THR A 459 22.03 -46.54 -61.20
CA THR A 459 20.63 -46.10 -61.18
C THR A 459 20.15 -45.80 -59.76
N GLU A 460 20.55 -46.61 -58.77
CA GLU A 460 20.34 -46.33 -57.34
C GLU A 460 21.03 -45.03 -56.89
N PHE A 461 22.28 -44.79 -57.32
CA PHE A 461 23.00 -43.55 -57.07
C PHE A 461 22.25 -42.33 -57.64
N LYS A 462 21.83 -42.38 -58.91
CA LYS A 462 21.05 -41.30 -59.54
C LYS A 462 19.72 -41.05 -58.83
N HIS A 463 19.04 -42.10 -58.34
CA HIS A 463 17.82 -41.96 -57.56
C HIS A 463 18.08 -41.30 -56.20
N SER A 464 19.13 -41.73 -55.49
CA SER A 464 19.56 -41.13 -54.23
C SER A 464 19.99 -39.67 -54.40
N GLU A 465 20.68 -39.32 -55.50
CA GLU A 465 21.02 -37.93 -55.83
C GLU A 465 19.77 -37.07 -56.10
N ALA A 466 18.78 -37.59 -56.84
CA ALA A 466 17.53 -36.88 -57.07
C ALA A 466 16.77 -36.63 -55.76
N LEU A 467 16.69 -37.62 -54.87
CA LEU A 467 16.11 -37.47 -53.53
C LEU A 467 16.89 -36.47 -52.67
N ARG A 468 18.23 -36.46 -52.75
CA ARG A 468 19.10 -35.48 -52.07
C ARG A 468 18.82 -34.06 -52.56
N LEU A 469 18.68 -33.87 -53.88
CA LEU A 469 18.34 -32.58 -54.48
C LEU A 469 16.92 -32.10 -54.12
N GLU A 470 15.95 -33.01 -53.99
CA GLU A 470 14.64 -32.68 -53.46
C GLU A 470 14.68 -32.27 -51.98
N ALA A 471 15.41 -33.02 -51.14
CA ALA A 471 15.59 -32.69 -49.73
C ALA A 471 16.31 -31.34 -49.56
N GLU A 472 17.27 -31.03 -50.42
CA GLU A 472 17.97 -29.73 -50.47
C GLU A 472 17.03 -28.58 -50.85
N LYS A 473 16.17 -28.75 -51.86
CA LYS A 473 15.11 -27.78 -52.20
C LYS A 473 14.14 -27.56 -51.04
N LYS A 474 13.63 -28.65 -50.44
CA LYS A 474 12.72 -28.61 -49.28
C LYS A 474 13.35 -27.92 -48.06
N ARG A 475 14.67 -28.13 -47.83
CA ARG A 475 15.47 -27.46 -46.81
C ARG A 475 15.56 -25.95 -47.04
N GLU A 476 15.83 -25.52 -48.27
CA GLU A 476 15.93 -24.09 -48.60
C GLU A 476 14.56 -23.39 -48.57
N ASP A 477 13.49 -24.04 -49.06
CA ASP A 477 12.11 -23.54 -48.91
C ASP A 477 11.73 -23.31 -47.43
N LEU A 478 12.05 -24.26 -46.55
CA LEU A 478 11.81 -24.12 -45.11
C LEU A 478 12.64 -22.98 -44.49
N LYS A 479 13.89 -22.82 -44.93
CA LYS A 479 14.76 -21.70 -44.52
C LYS A 479 14.22 -20.34 -44.96
N VAL A 480 13.72 -20.20 -46.19
CA VAL A 480 13.06 -18.98 -46.68
C VAL A 480 11.77 -18.69 -45.89
N ARG A 481 10.91 -19.70 -45.65
CA ARG A 481 9.70 -19.56 -44.83
C ARG A 481 10.02 -19.13 -43.40
N ALA A 482 11.05 -19.70 -42.78
CA ALA A 482 11.50 -19.33 -41.44
C ALA A 482 12.04 -17.88 -41.40
N GLN A 483 12.82 -17.47 -42.41
CA GLN A 483 13.31 -16.09 -42.52
C GLN A 483 12.18 -15.07 -42.69
N GLU A 484 11.17 -15.38 -43.51
CA GLU A 484 9.99 -14.53 -43.69
C GLU A 484 9.13 -14.47 -42.41
N ALA A 485 8.93 -15.58 -41.71
CA ALA A 485 8.28 -15.59 -40.40
C ALA A 485 9.04 -14.71 -39.39
N ILE A 486 10.38 -14.81 -39.34
CA ILE A 486 11.23 -13.93 -38.51
C ILE A 486 11.07 -12.46 -38.91
N ARG A 487 10.95 -12.14 -40.21
CA ARG A 487 10.69 -10.77 -40.70
C ARG A 487 9.33 -10.25 -40.24
N GLN A 488 8.29 -11.08 -40.30
CA GLN A 488 6.94 -10.76 -39.85
C GLN A 488 6.87 -10.54 -38.32
N TRP A 489 7.50 -11.41 -37.53
CA TRP A 489 7.60 -11.22 -36.07
C TRP A 489 8.41 -9.95 -35.71
N LYS A 490 9.55 -9.70 -36.37
CA LYS A 490 10.29 -8.43 -36.21
C LYS A 490 9.44 -7.21 -36.54
N LEU A 491 8.58 -7.28 -37.56
CA LEU A 491 7.63 -6.21 -37.89
C LEU A 491 6.51 -6.07 -36.84
N LYS A 492 5.99 -7.18 -36.31
CA LYS A 492 4.98 -7.17 -35.22
C LYS A 492 5.55 -6.54 -33.94
N CYS A 493 6.76 -6.91 -33.53
CA CYS A 493 7.44 -6.27 -32.40
C CYS A 493 7.68 -4.78 -32.66
N LYS A 494 8.16 -4.38 -33.85
CA LYS A 494 8.28 -2.95 -34.21
C LYS A 494 6.96 -2.17 -34.22
N LYS A 495 5.82 -2.83 -34.46
CA LYS A 495 4.48 -2.21 -34.31
C LYS A 495 4.10 -2.07 -32.83
N LEU A 496 4.29 -3.12 -32.03
CA LEU A 496 3.98 -3.10 -30.60
C LEU A 496 4.84 -2.10 -29.82
N ASN A 497 6.14 -2.02 -30.10
CA ASN A 497 7.03 -1.03 -29.48
C ASN A 497 6.54 0.41 -29.74
N ARG A 498 6.14 0.74 -30.98
CA ARG A 498 5.58 2.05 -31.32
C ARG A 498 4.25 2.36 -30.63
N GLU A 499 3.46 1.34 -30.33
CA GLU A 499 2.21 1.52 -29.60
C GLU A 499 2.48 1.72 -28.09
N MET A 500 3.47 1.01 -27.54
CA MET A 500 3.98 1.26 -26.18
C MET A 500 4.64 2.64 -26.05
N GLU A 501 5.37 3.10 -27.07
CA GLU A 501 5.97 4.44 -27.14
C GLU A 501 4.87 5.52 -27.05
N LYS A 502 3.83 5.46 -27.89
CA LYS A 502 2.65 6.35 -27.79
C LYS A 502 1.91 6.26 -26.45
N GLN A 503 1.75 5.05 -25.91
CA GLN A 503 1.09 4.87 -24.61
C GLN A 503 1.91 5.55 -23.51
N ASN A 504 3.25 5.44 -23.54
CA ASN A 504 4.12 6.16 -22.62
C ASN A 504 4.07 7.69 -22.85
N GLU A 505 4.00 8.17 -24.09
CA GLU A 505 3.80 9.61 -24.41
C GLU A 505 2.49 10.14 -23.80
N THR A 506 1.37 9.46 -24.05
CA THR A 506 0.05 9.86 -23.50
C THR A 506 -0.03 9.72 -21.97
N ILE A 507 0.64 8.74 -21.37
CA ILE A 507 0.80 8.64 -19.91
C ILE A 507 1.65 9.81 -19.38
N GLY A 508 2.71 10.20 -20.09
CA GLY A 508 3.53 11.38 -19.80
C GLY A 508 2.71 12.66 -19.79
N GLU A 509 1.95 12.92 -20.85
CA GLU A 509 1.01 14.05 -20.91
C GLU A 509 0.01 14.05 -19.74
N LEU A 510 -0.54 12.89 -19.38
CA LEU A 510 -1.49 12.78 -18.27
C LEU A 510 -0.82 13.02 -16.91
N MET A 511 0.43 12.58 -16.72
CA MET A 511 1.20 12.91 -15.51
C MET A 511 1.57 14.39 -15.44
N GLU A 512 1.90 15.03 -16.56
CA GLU A 512 2.16 16.48 -16.60
C GLU A 512 0.90 17.28 -16.27
N LYS A 513 -0.24 16.95 -16.88
CA LYS A 513 -1.56 17.57 -16.60
C LYS A 513 -1.96 17.38 -15.12
N ASN A 514 -1.69 16.20 -14.53
CA ASN A 514 -1.93 15.94 -13.11
C ASN A 514 -0.96 16.72 -12.20
N SER A 515 0.32 16.82 -12.57
CA SER A 515 1.33 17.62 -11.87
C SER A 515 0.95 19.11 -11.86
N GLN A 516 0.47 19.63 -12.98
CA GLN A 516 -0.02 21.00 -13.10
C GLN A 516 -1.28 21.23 -12.24
N ALA A 517 -2.27 20.33 -12.30
CA ALA A 517 -3.46 20.41 -11.45
C ALA A 517 -3.16 20.29 -9.94
N LEU A 518 -2.07 19.61 -9.55
CA LEU A 518 -1.60 19.59 -8.16
C LEU A 518 -1.00 20.94 -7.73
N LYS A 519 -0.21 21.60 -8.58
CA LYS A 519 0.30 22.96 -8.32
C LYS A 519 -0.85 23.94 -8.13
N GLU A 520 -1.78 23.99 -9.09
CA GLU A 520 -2.95 24.88 -9.04
C GLU A 520 -3.80 24.66 -7.78
N LYS A 521 -3.94 23.40 -7.35
CA LYS A 521 -4.61 23.04 -6.09
C LYS A 521 -3.86 23.54 -4.86
N ASP A 522 -2.54 23.52 -4.85
CA ASP A 522 -1.71 23.99 -3.73
C ASP A 522 -1.56 25.53 -3.71
N ASP A 523 -1.61 26.18 -4.87
CA ASP A 523 -1.79 27.63 -5.00
C ASP A 523 -3.16 28.06 -4.43
N LEU A 524 -4.24 27.37 -4.81
CA LEU A 524 -5.59 27.64 -4.27
C LEU A 524 -5.68 27.36 -2.76
N ARG A 525 -4.97 26.33 -2.24
CA ARG A 525 -4.84 26.10 -0.79
C ARG A 525 -4.11 27.25 -0.10
N SER A 526 -3.04 27.77 -0.71
CA SER A 526 -2.27 28.89 -0.17
C SER A 526 -3.09 30.19 -0.14
N GLN A 527 -3.88 30.44 -1.19
CA GLN A 527 -4.86 31.53 -1.24
C GLN A 527 -5.94 31.36 -0.15
N LEU A 528 -6.48 30.15 0.03
CA LEU A 528 -7.46 29.86 1.08
C LEU A 528 -6.90 30.09 2.49
N LEU A 529 -5.66 29.67 2.77
CA LEU A 529 -5.00 29.91 4.06
C LEU A 529 -4.80 31.41 4.33
N SER A 530 -4.42 32.19 3.31
CA SER A 530 -4.33 33.65 3.39
C SER A 530 -5.70 34.29 3.70
N ALA A 531 -6.76 33.85 3.02
CA ALA A 531 -8.13 34.32 3.27
C ALA A 531 -8.64 33.94 4.67
N VAL A 532 -8.32 32.74 5.17
CA VAL A 532 -8.64 32.33 6.55
C VAL A 532 -7.93 33.23 7.56
N HIS A 533 -6.64 33.53 7.36
CA HIS A 533 -5.90 34.41 8.25
C HIS A 533 -6.45 35.85 8.25
N GLN A 534 -6.89 36.37 7.09
CA GLN A 534 -7.60 37.65 7.01
C GLN A 534 -8.92 37.63 7.81
N ILE A 535 -9.71 36.55 7.70
CA ILE A 535 -10.95 36.37 8.47
C ILE A 535 -10.66 36.27 9.98
N GLU A 536 -9.58 35.62 10.40
CA GLU A 536 -9.16 35.56 11.81
C GLU A 536 -8.74 36.93 12.36
N ASN A 537 -8.03 37.74 11.58
CA ASN A 537 -7.66 39.10 11.96
C ASN A 537 -8.90 40.01 12.07
N LEU A 538 -9.81 39.97 11.09
CA LEU A 538 -11.09 40.70 11.15
C LEU A 538 -11.98 40.24 12.32
N ARG A 539 -11.95 38.96 12.69
CA ARG A 539 -12.63 38.45 13.90
C ARG A 539 -12.00 38.97 15.19
N ARG A 540 -10.67 39.12 15.24
CA ARG A 540 -9.97 39.73 16.38
C ARG A 540 -10.35 41.20 16.51
N GLU A 541 -10.27 41.96 15.43
CA GLU A 541 -10.68 43.37 15.37
C GLU A 541 -12.15 43.57 15.79
N LEU A 542 -13.06 42.69 15.33
CA LEU A 542 -14.46 42.71 15.76
C LEU A 542 -14.62 42.47 17.26
N ASN A 543 -13.88 41.50 17.83
CA ASN A 543 -13.91 41.25 19.27
C ASN A 543 -13.31 42.42 20.08
N ASP A 544 -12.26 43.07 19.57
CA ASP A 544 -11.66 44.26 20.17
C ASP A 544 -12.61 45.48 20.14
N VAL A 545 -13.48 45.56 19.13
CA VAL A 545 -14.56 46.58 19.06
C VAL A 545 -15.73 46.24 19.98
N LEU A 546 -16.13 44.96 20.05
CA LEU A 546 -17.22 44.52 20.94
C LEU A 546 -16.86 44.66 22.43
N THR A 547 -15.62 44.33 22.81
CA THR A 547 -15.14 44.51 24.19
C THR A 547 -15.03 45.97 24.60
N LYS A 548 -14.55 46.85 23.70
CA LYS A 548 -14.57 48.31 23.93
C LYS A 548 -15.99 48.84 24.09
N ARG A 549 -16.93 48.40 23.23
CA ARG A 549 -18.35 48.78 23.36
C ARG A 549 -18.93 48.36 24.71
N ALA A 550 -18.67 47.14 25.17
CA ALA A 550 -19.14 46.68 26.48
C ALA A 550 -18.59 47.55 27.62
N GLN A 551 -17.31 47.93 27.57
CA GLN A 551 -16.69 48.85 28.54
C GLN A 551 -17.33 50.25 28.49
N ASP A 552 -17.61 50.79 27.29
CA ASP A 552 -18.29 52.08 27.13
C ASP A 552 -19.74 52.02 27.64
N GLU A 553 -20.46 50.91 27.43
CA GLU A 553 -21.81 50.65 27.96
C GLU A 553 -21.82 50.53 29.49
N GLU A 554 -20.86 49.82 30.08
CA GLU A 554 -20.66 49.78 31.55
C GLU A 554 -20.35 51.18 32.11
N LEU A 555 -19.49 51.95 31.44
CA LEU A 555 -19.15 53.33 31.85
C LEU A 555 -20.33 54.30 31.70
N LEU A 556 -21.21 54.10 30.71
CA LEU A 556 -22.45 54.85 30.57
C LEU A 556 -23.44 54.49 31.67
N HIS A 557 -23.65 53.20 31.95
CA HIS A 557 -24.49 52.74 33.06
C HIS A 557 -23.99 53.31 34.42
N CYS A 558 -22.68 53.32 34.66
CA CYS A 558 -22.08 53.92 35.85
C CYS A 558 -22.32 55.45 35.96
N LYS A 559 -22.43 56.16 34.82
CA LYS A 559 -22.78 57.58 34.78
C LYS A 559 -24.28 57.79 34.99
N GLU A 560 -25.13 56.91 34.44
CA GLU A 560 -26.58 56.97 34.57
C GLU A 560 -27.04 56.69 36.00
N VAL A 561 -26.46 55.70 36.68
CA VAL A 561 -26.69 55.45 38.12
C VAL A 561 -26.36 56.70 38.93
N LYS A 562 -25.18 57.30 38.74
CA LYS A 562 -24.78 58.56 39.42
C LYS A 562 -25.69 59.74 39.08
N LEU A 563 -26.17 59.83 37.85
CA LEU A 563 -27.14 60.86 37.45
C LEU A 563 -28.49 60.67 38.16
N ASN A 564 -28.92 59.42 38.35
CA ASN A 564 -30.17 59.12 39.05
C ASN A 564 -30.03 59.26 40.59
N GLU A 565 -28.85 59.00 41.15
CA GLU A 565 -28.49 59.37 42.53
C GLU A 565 -28.51 60.89 42.72
N MET A 566 -27.92 61.67 41.82
CA MET A 566 -27.97 63.14 41.90
C MET A 566 -29.41 63.68 41.77
N LYS A 567 -30.23 63.11 40.88
CA LYS A 567 -31.65 63.48 40.76
C LYS A 567 -32.46 63.15 42.02
N SER A 568 -32.19 62.04 42.71
CA SER A 568 -32.90 61.72 43.95
C SER A 568 -32.50 62.65 45.10
N HIS A 569 -31.23 63.08 45.15
CA HIS A 569 -30.79 64.14 46.06
C HIS A 569 -31.42 65.50 45.71
N GLU A 570 -31.51 65.86 44.42
CA GLU A 570 -32.17 67.07 43.94
C GLU A 570 -33.66 67.08 44.31
N LEU A 571 -34.37 65.96 44.15
CA LEU A 571 -35.77 65.82 44.57
C LEU A 571 -35.94 65.93 46.10
N SER A 572 -35.05 65.32 46.89
CA SER A 572 -35.05 65.47 48.36
C SER A 572 -34.85 66.92 48.77
N LEU A 573 -33.90 67.63 48.15
CA LEU A 573 -33.66 69.05 48.39
C LEU A 573 -34.83 69.92 47.90
N GLU A 574 -35.49 69.57 46.80
CA GLU A 574 -36.74 70.24 46.41
C GLU A 574 -37.85 70.04 47.46
N GLU A 575 -37.97 68.85 48.04
CA GLU A 575 -38.96 68.54 49.08
C GLU A 575 -38.66 69.31 50.38
N GLU A 576 -37.41 69.31 50.85
CA GLU A 576 -36.96 70.17 51.95
C GLU A 576 -37.24 71.66 51.65
N ILE A 577 -36.98 72.13 50.43
CA ILE A 577 -37.28 73.51 50.01
C ILE A 577 -38.80 73.78 49.98
N LYS A 578 -39.64 72.81 49.59
CA LYS A 578 -41.12 72.92 49.64
C LYS A 578 -41.60 72.97 51.09
N GLU A 579 -41.03 72.15 51.98
CA GLU A 579 -41.33 72.16 53.42
C GLU A 579 -40.91 73.47 54.09
N VAL A 580 -39.68 73.95 53.84
CA VAL A 580 -39.17 75.23 54.34
C VAL A 580 -40.01 76.40 53.79
N LYS A 581 -40.41 76.39 52.52
CA LYS A 581 -41.37 77.37 51.99
C LYS A 581 -42.74 77.28 52.69
N SER A 582 -43.15 76.09 53.18
CA SER A 582 -44.37 75.94 53.99
C SER A 582 -44.21 76.48 55.42
N THR A 583 -43.05 76.28 56.07
CA THR A 583 -42.78 76.79 57.42
C THR A 583 -42.58 78.30 57.42
N VAL A 584 -41.88 78.85 56.42
CA VAL A 584 -41.80 80.29 56.18
C VAL A 584 -43.20 80.89 55.99
N LYS A 585 -44.07 80.30 55.17
CA LYS A 585 -45.47 80.76 55.04
C LYS A 585 -46.27 80.68 56.35
N LYS A 586 -46.05 79.66 57.19
CA LYS A 586 -46.65 79.57 58.53
C LYS A 586 -46.15 80.71 59.43
N LEU A 587 -44.84 80.97 59.45
CA LEU A 587 -44.20 82.03 60.23
C LEU A 587 -44.58 83.43 59.72
N GLU A 588 -44.69 83.66 58.41
CA GLU A 588 -45.23 84.90 57.83
C GLU A 588 -46.67 85.14 58.27
N ASN A 589 -47.51 84.10 58.27
CA ASN A 589 -48.90 84.22 58.68
C ASN A 589 -49.01 84.48 60.18
N GLU A 590 -48.15 83.87 61.00
CA GLU A 590 -48.08 84.17 62.43
C GLU A 590 -47.56 85.60 62.68
N LEU A 591 -46.53 86.05 61.95
CA LEU A 591 -46.05 87.44 61.98
C LEU A 591 -47.15 88.43 61.56
N LYS A 592 -47.96 88.12 60.54
CA LYS A 592 -49.13 88.93 60.15
C LYS A 592 -50.17 88.99 61.28
N LYS A 593 -50.43 87.89 62.00
CA LYS A 593 -51.29 87.92 63.21
C LYS A 593 -50.69 88.80 64.31
N GLN A 594 -49.41 88.62 64.62
CA GLN A 594 -48.72 89.42 65.65
C GLN A 594 -48.75 90.91 65.31
N VAL A 595 -48.53 91.28 64.04
CA VAL A 595 -48.69 92.67 63.56
C VAL A 595 -50.14 93.15 63.65
N SER A 596 -51.14 92.32 63.34
CA SER A 596 -52.54 92.71 63.53
C SER A 596 -52.93 92.91 65.00
N LEU A 597 -52.42 92.06 65.91
CA LEU A 597 -52.60 92.20 67.36
C LEU A 597 -51.87 93.43 67.89
N GLN A 598 -50.64 93.70 67.42
CA GLN A 598 -49.90 94.91 67.76
C GLN A 598 -50.64 96.17 67.27
N ASN A 599 -51.17 96.16 66.06
CA ASN A 599 -51.98 97.25 65.51
C ASN A 599 -53.29 97.44 66.28
N GLN A 600 -53.96 96.36 66.70
CA GLN A 600 -55.14 96.43 67.56
C GLN A 600 -54.79 97.03 68.92
N MET A 601 -53.79 96.50 69.63
CA MET A 601 -53.34 97.06 70.92
C MET A 601 -52.88 98.52 70.79
N GLN A 602 -52.26 98.90 69.67
CA GLN A 602 -51.85 100.27 69.41
C GLN A 602 -53.07 101.18 69.12
N ALA A 603 -54.11 100.68 68.45
CA ALA A 603 -55.38 101.40 68.27
C ALA A 603 -56.15 101.54 69.60
N GLU A 604 -56.23 100.48 70.41
CA GLU A 604 -56.80 100.50 71.77
C GLU A 604 -56.02 101.46 72.68
N LYS A 605 -54.70 101.51 72.57
CA LYS A 605 -53.85 102.48 73.29
C LYS A 605 -54.06 103.92 72.84
N GLU A 606 -54.27 104.19 71.55
CA GLU A 606 -54.67 105.54 71.12
C GLU A 606 -56.13 105.86 71.51
N HIS A 607 -57.05 104.88 71.55
CA HIS A 607 -58.40 105.05 72.10
C HIS A 607 -58.34 105.46 73.58
N LEU A 608 -57.64 104.67 74.41
CA LEU A 608 -57.42 104.95 75.83
C LEU A 608 -56.71 106.30 76.06
N LYS A 609 -55.79 106.71 75.18
CA LYS A 609 -55.23 108.07 75.20
C LYS A 609 -56.27 109.13 74.87
N THR A 610 -57.16 108.92 73.90
CA THR A 610 -58.24 109.87 73.60
C THR A 610 -59.27 109.95 74.72
N GLU A 611 -59.61 108.83 75.38
CA GLU A 611 -60.45 108.81 76.58
C GLU A 611 -59.75 109.52 77.75
N LEU A 612 -58.46 109.28 77.99
CA LEU A 612 -57.69 110.04 78.96
C LEU A 612 -57.65 111.53 78.60
N ALA A 613 -57.59 111.89 77.31
CA ALA A 613 -57.63 113.29 76.88
C ALA A 613 -59.01 113.93 77.08
N THR A 614 -60.13 113.22 76.84
CA THR A 614 -61.48 113.72 77.13
C THR A 614 -61.74 113.78 78.63
N ILE A 615 -61.30 112.80 79.42
CA ILE A 615 -61.35 112.84 80.89
C ILE A 615 -60.53 114.01 81.43
N ASN A 616 -59.32 114.27 80.90
CA ASN A 616 -58.54 115.45 81.27
C ASN A 616 -59.20 116.76 80.84
N LEU A 617 -59.91 116.80 79.71
CA LEU A 617 -60.68 117.97 79.27
C LEU A 617 -61.93 118.21 80.13
N ILE A 618 -62.62 117.14 80.56
CA ILE A 618 -63.73 117.20 81.51
C ILE A 618 -63.22 117.67 82.87
N HIS A 619 -62.13 117.09 83.37
CA HIS A 619 -61.49 117.51 84.60
C HIS A 619 -61.04 118.98 84.56
N LYS A 620 -60.50 119.46 83.44
CA LYS A 620 -60.22 120.89 83.23
C LYS A 620 -61.49 121.74 83.26
N LYS A 621 -62.58 121.33 82.59
CA LYS A 621 -63.87 122.05 82.63
C LYS A 621 -64.50 122.07 84.02
N ASP A 622 -64.36 120.99 84.79
CA ASP A 622 -64.85 120.94 86.16
C ASP A 622 -63.94 121.69 87.13
N GLN A 623 -62.63 121.80 86.82
CA GLN A 623 -61.71 122.72 87.50
C GLN A 623 -62.00 124.19 87.15
N GLU A 624 -62.35 124.50 85.89
CA GLU A 624 -62.82 125.82 85.44
C GLU A 624 -64.13 126.20 86.16
N ARG A 625 -65.12 125.28 86.23
CA ARG A 625 -66.34 125.44 87.02
C ARG A 625 -66.09 125.60 88.52
N LEU A 626 -65.09 124.91 89.08
CA LEU A 626 -64.68 125.10 90.48
C LEU A 626 -64.03 126.48 90.70
N LEU A 627 -63.29 127.02 89.73
CA LEU A 627 -62.74 128.37 89.76
C LEU A 627 -63.83 129.44 89.54
N GLU A 628 -64.84 129.15 88.72
CA GLU A 628 -66.04 129.97 88.50
C GLU A 628 -66.88 130.02 89.79
N MET A 629 -67.19 128.87 90.41
CA MET A 629 -67.77 128.82 91.76
C MET A 629 -66.90 129.51 92.81
N GLN A 630 -65.56 129.50 92.68
CA GLN A 630 -64.67 130.22 93.59
C GLN A 630 -64.68 131.74 93.33
N ALA A 631 -65.03 132.20 92.13
CA ALA A 631 -65.32 133.59 91.83
C ALA A 631 -66.70 134.00 92.38
N ASP A 632 -67.75 133.21 92.15
CA ASP A 632 -69.08 133.42 92.75
C ASP A 632 -69.00 133.48 94.28
N VAL A 633 -68.22 132.59 94.92
CA VAL A 633 -67.98 132.63 96.37
C VAL A 633 -67.19 133.87 96.80
N LYS A 634 -66.28 134.39 95.97
CA LYS A 634 -65.61 135.68 96.25
C LYS A 634 -66.59 136.84 96.17
N ASP A 635 -67.45 136.89 95.16
CA ASP A 635 -68.39 138.00 94.95
C ASP A 635 -69.56 137.95 95.95
N LEU A 636 -70.05 136.76 96.30
CA LEU A 636 -70.94 136.58 97.45
C LEU A 636 -70.24 136.97 98.77
N SER A 637 -68.92 136.79 98.88
CA SER A 637 -68.17 137.24 100.06
C SER A 637 -67.90 138.75 100.09
N SER A 638 -67.77 139.43 98.94
CA SER A 638 -67.66 140.89 98.86
C SER A 638 -69.00 141.55 99.18
N VAL A 639 -70.10 141.05 98.61
CA VAL A 639 -71.48 141.44 98.99
C VAL A 639 -71.72 141.21 100.48
N ARG A 640 -71.25 140.10 101.06
CA ARG A 640 -71.31 139.87 102.52
C ARG A 640 -70.51 140.91 103.30
N VAL A 641 -69.35 141.34 102.82
CA VAL A 641 -68.55 142.42 103.46
C VAL A 641 -69.25 143.78 103.34
N GLU A 642 -69.85 144.12 102.20
CA GLU A 642 -70.64 145.35 102.04
C GLU A 642 -71.87 145.38 102.96
N LEU A 643 -72.60 144.27 103.08
CA LEU A 643 -73.70 144.12 104.04
C LEU A 643 -73.20 144.25 105.49
N THR A 644 -72.04 143.66 105.81
CA THR A 644 -71.41 143.79 107.14
C THR A 644 -71.05 145.24 107.46
N ASN A 645 -70.52 145.99 106.47
CA ASN A 645 -70.18 147.40 106.64
C ASN A 645 -71.42 148.28 106.86
N LYS A 646 -72.50 148.06 106.10
CA LYS A 646 -73.78 148.77 106.30
C LYS A 646 -74.39 148.50 107.68
N ILE A 647 -74.28 147.26 108.19
CA ILE A 647 -74.69 146.93 109.57
C ILE A 647 -73.82 147.67 110.60
N ALA A 648 -72.51 147.82 110.35
CA ALA A 648 -71.61 148.56 111.23
C ALA A 648 -71.87 150.08 111.24
N GLU A 649 -72.36 150.66 110.14
CA GLU A 649 -72.79 152.05 110.05
C GLU A 649 -74.10 152.29 110.81
N GLU A 650 -75.11 151.43 110.64
CA GLU A 650 -76.35 151.42 111.43
C GLU A 650 -76.09 151.25 112.94
N GLU A 651 -75.18 150.33 113.32
CA GLU A 651 -74.75 150.21 114.72
C GLU A 651 -74.09 151.47 115.27
N LYS A 652 -73.43 152.27 114.43
CA LYS A 652 -72.80 153.53 114.81
C LYS A 652 -73.86 154.59 115.15
N ALA A 653 -74.82 154.79 114.25
CA ALA A 653 -75.95 155.69 114.46
C ALA A 653 -76.77 155.29 115.72
N LYS A 654 -76.99 153.98 115.90
CA LYS A 654 -77.67 153.43 117.09
C LYS A 654 -76.92 153.69 118.40
N LYS A 655 -75.58 153.65 118.39
CA LYS A 655 -74.74 153.95 119.57
C LYS A 655 -74.75 155.44 119.94
N GLU A 656 -74.89 156.34 118.98
CA GLU A 656 -75.03 157.78 119.25
C GLU A 656 -76.41 158.13 119.84
N LEU A 657 -77.49 157.54 119.31
CA LEU A 657 -78.85 157.69 119.86
C LEU A 657 -79.02 157.11 121.28
N LEU A 658 -78.30 156.02 121.61
CA LEU A 658 -78.28 155.49 122.98
C LEU A 658 -77.54 156.41 123.97
N LYS A 659 -76.60 157.21 123.49
CA LYS A 659 -75.82 158.13 124.33
C LYS A 659 -76.65 159.33 124.80
N THR A 660 -77.46 159.91 123.91
CA THR A 660 -78.37 161.01 124.26
C THR A 660 -79.51 160.56 125.19
N LEU A 661 -79.98 159.31 125.06
CA LEU A 661 -80.94 158.71 126.01
C LEU A 661 -80.32 158.51 127.41
N SER A 662 -79.08 157.99 127.49
CA SER A 662 -78.32 157.83 128.76
C SER A 662 -78.26 159.12 129.57
N ASP A 663 -77.96 160.24 128.91
CA ASP A 663 -77.64 161.47 129.62
C ASP A 663 -78.90 162.25 130.04
N LEU A 664 -80.05 162.02 129.38
CA LEU A 664 -81.36 162.40 129.90
C LEU A 664 -81.77 161.56 131.12
N GLN A 665 -81.53 160.25 131.09
CA GLN A 665 -81.93 159.36 132.19
C GLN A 665 -81.18 159.68 133.50
N LYS A 666 -79.88 159.99 133.45
CA LYS A 666 -79.12 160.45 134.63
C LYS A 666 -79.66 161.75 135.24
N GLN A 667 -80.31 162.59 134.44
CA GLN A 667 -80.93 163.84 134.91
C GLN A 667 -82.29 163.61 135.61
N GLN A 668 -82.92 162.45 135.37
CA GLN A 668 -84.12 161.98 136.06
C GLN A 668 -83.76 161.35 137.42
N GLU A 669 -82.70 160.54 137.46
CA GLU A 669 -82.30 159.75 138.63
C GLU A 669 -81.79 160.62 139.80
N SER A 670 -80.97 161.63 139.54
CA SER A 670 -80.45 162.53 140.58
C SER A 670 -81.55 163.29 141.35
N LYS A 671 -82.60 163.73 140.66
CA LYS A 671 -83.78 164.37 141.29
C LYS A 671 -84.62 163.40 142.13
N HIS A 672 -84.45 162.09 141.95
CA HIS A 672 -85.11 161.09 142.77
C HIS A 672 -84.36 160.83 144.09
N GLU A 673 -83.02 161.00 144.10
CA GLU A 673 -82.20 160.95 145.31
C GLU A 673 -82.43 162.16 146.24
N GLU A 674 -82.68 163.35 145.66
CA GLU A 674 -83.10 164.55 146.42
C GLU A 674 -84.44 164.32 147.17
N ILE A 675 -85.40 163.61 146.57
CA ILE A 675 -86.70 163.31 147.19
C ILE A 675 -86.60 162.22 148.27
N THR A 676 -85.73 161.23 148.08
CA THR A 676 -85.57 160.10 149.03
C THR A 676 -84.61 160.41 150.19
N SER A 677 -83.74 161.41 150.06
CA SER A 677 -82.96 161.96 151.18
C SER A 677 -83.84 162.81 152.11
N ALA A 678 -84.64 163.73 151.58
CA ALA A 678 -85.57 164.55 152.38
C ALA A 678 -86.54 163.70 153.24
N ASN A 679 -87.05 162.60 152.69
CA ASN A 679 -87.94 161.67 153.41
C ASN A 679 -87.27 160.94 154.59
N ARG A 680 -85.94 160.78 154.61
CA ARG A 680 -85.24 160.12 155.75
C ARG A 680 -85.13 161.04 156.96
N GLN A 681 -84.97 162.35 156.76
CA GLN A 681 -84.70 163.27 157.87
C GLN A 681 -85.96 163.60 158.68
N LEU A 682 -87.10 163.80 158.02
CA LEU A 682 -88.44 163.91 158.65
C LEU A 682 -88.86 162.66 159.45
N LYS A 683 -88.17 161.53 159.28
CA LYS A 683 -88.39 160.31 160.09
C LYS A 683 -87.64 160.38 161.42
N MET A 684 -86.40 160.89 161.42
CA MET A 684 -85.59 160.98 162.64
C MET A 684 -86.17 161.99 163.64
N GLU A 685 -86.74 163.10 163.16
CA GLU A 685 -87.45 164.07 164.01
C GLU A 685 -88.65 163.46 164.75
N ARG A 686 -89.31 162.44 164.18
CA ARG A 686 -90.44 161.74 164.84
C ARG A 686 -89.99 160.75 165.90
N GLU A 687 -88.84 160.11 165.71
CA GLU A 687 -88.34 159.08 166.63
C GLU A 687 -87.79 159.70 167.93
N VAL A 688 -87.17 160.90 167.85
CA VAL A 688 -86.72 161.65 169.05
C VAL A 688 -87.89 162.07 169.93
N HIS A 689 -88.93 162.70 169.37
CA HIS A 689 -90.13 163.10 170.12
C HIS A 689 -90.92 161.92 170.72
N GLN A 690 -90.67 160.68 170.25
CA GLN A 690 -91.26 159.48 170.84
C GLN A 690 -90.50 159.01 172.09
N GLN A 691 -89.19 159.27 172.17
CA GLN A 691 -88.35 158.95 173.33
C GLN A 691 -88.61 159.91 174.50
N GLU A 692 -88.81 161.21 174.22
CA GLU A 692 -89.09 162.26 175.23
C GLU A 692 -90.32 161.96 176.12
N LEU A 693 -91.29 161.16 175.62
CA LEU A 693 -92.50 160.77 176.35
C LEU A 693 -92.31 159.54 177.27
N ALA A 694 -91.30 158.70 176.99
CA ALA A 694 -91.07 157.46 177.73
C ALA A 694 -90.42 157.75 179.09
N ASP A 695 -89.36 158.56 179.10
CA ASP A 695 -88.52 158.74 180.28
C ASP A 695 -89.25 159.52 181.39
N LEU A 696 -90.03 160.55 181.02
CA LEU A 696 -90.95 161.28 181.92
C LEU A 696 -91.99 160.37 182.60
N SER A 697 -92.41 159.29 181.94
CA SER A 697 -93.34 158.32 182.52
C SER A 697 -92.68 157.43 183.57
N SER A 698 -91.37 157.16 183.44
CA SER A 698 -90.62 156.25 184.32
C SER A 698 -90.33 156.84 185.70
N GLU A 699 -89.94 158.12 185.78
CA GLU A 699 -89.59 158.76 187.06
C GLU A 699 -90.82 159.00 187.94
N LEU A 700 -91.96 159.36 187.33
CA LEU A 700 -93.25 159.49 188.00
C LEU A 700 -93.64 158.20 188.76
N GLN A 701 -93.32 157.04 188.17
CA GLN A 701 -93.60 155.73 188.74
C GLN A 701 -92.58 155.34 189.84
N ASN A 702 -91.35 155.84 189.77
CA ASN A 702 -90.29 155.62 190.78
C ASN A 702 -90.51 156.46 192.06
N VAL A 703 -91.02 157.69 191.92
CA VAL A 703 -91.47 158.53 193.05
C VAL A 703 -92.61 157.85 193.83
N LYS A 704 -93.55 157.22 193.11
CA LYS A 704 -94.68 156.50 193.72
C LYS A 704 -94.22 155.34 194.63
N PHE A 705 -93.30 154.51 194.16
CA PHE A 705 -92.81 153.34 194.91
C PHE A 705 -92.16 153.74 196.25
N LYS A 706 -91.38 154.83 196.27
CA LYS A 706 -90.73 155.35 197.49
C LYS A 706 -91.73 155.93 198.49
N HIS A 707 -92.85 156.47 198.01
CA HIS A 707 -93.95 156.91 198.88
C HIS A 707 -94.63 155.72 199.58
N GLU A 708 -94.85 154.61 198.87
CA GLU A 708 -95.42 153.38 199.44
C GLU A 708 -94.50 152.71 200.49
N GLN A 709 -93.16 152.77 200.31
CA GLN A 709 -92.23 152.29 201.34
C GLN A 709 -92.27 153.13 202.63
N ASN A 710 -92.31 154.46 202.55
CA ASN A 710 -92.43 155.32 203.74
C ASN A 710 -93.72 155.05 204.54
N VAL A 711 -94.83 154.73 203.85
CA VAL A 711 -96.11 154.40 204.51
C VAL A 711 -96.02 153.07 205.29
N GLN A 712 -95.25 152.09 204.81
CA GLN A 712 -95.08 150.82 205.52
C GLN A 712 -94.20 150.94 206.79
N GLU A 713 -93.22 151.84 206.82
CA GLU A 713 -92.45 152.09 208.06
C GLU A 713 -93.22 152.95 209.07
N LEU A 714 -94.05 153.90 208.61
CA LEU A 714 -95.00 154.60 209.49
C LEU A 714 -95.99 153.64 210.19
N MET A 715 -96.40 152.54 209.53
CA MET A 715 -97.21 151.49 210.18
C MET A 715 -96.46 150.68 211.26
N LYS A 716 -95.12 150.73 211.33
CA LYS A 716 -94.36 150.06 212.41
C LYS A 716 -94.33 150.87 213.72
N LEU A 717 -94.26 152.21 213.65
CA LEU A 717 -94.24 153.08 214.83
C LEU A 717 -95.37 152.74 215.83
N LEU A 718 -96.60 152.77 215.33
CA LEU A 718 -97.84 152.61 216.11
C LEU A 718 -97.98 151.26 216.83
N LYS A 719 -97.15 150.26 216.49
CA LYS A 719 -97.22 148.96 217.15
C LYS A 719 -96.31 148.85 218.38
N GLN A 720 -95.18 149.56 218.40
CA GLN A 720 -94.24 149.48 219.52
C GLN A 720 -94.62 150.43 220.67
N GLU A 721 -95.24 151.58 220.39
CA GLU A 721 -95.88 152.40 221.44
C GLU A 721 -96.99 151.64 222.18
N LYS A 722 -97.67 150.71 221.50
CA LYS A 722 -98.80 149.96 222.06
C LYS A 722 -98.36 148.95 223.13
N ASP A 723 -97.22 148.30 222.93
CA ASP A 723 -96.78 147.21 223.80
C ASP A 723 -96.17 147.73 225.11
N ASP A 724 -95.38 148.82 225.08
CA ASP A 724 -94.82 149.43 226.30
C ASP A 724 -95.85 150.24 227.12
N ALA A 725 -96.93 150.72 226.48
CA ALA A 725 -98.11 151.18 227.21
C ALA A 725 -98.76 150.05 228.04
N GLU A 726 -98.74 148.80 227.54
CA GLU A 726 -99.24 147.65 228.29
C GLU A 726 -98.33 147.26 229.47
N ALA A 727 -97.02 147.52 229.37
CA ALA A 727 -96.07 147.31 230.46
C ALA A 727 -96.36 148.20 231.68
N GLN A 728 -96.71 149.48 231.46
CA GLN A 728 -97.12 150.38 232.55
C GLN A 728 -98.42 149.91 233.21
N ILE A 729 -99.40 149.43 232.42
CA ILE A 729 -100.70 148.96 232.92
C ILE A 729 -100.55 147.74 233.84
N ARG A 730 -99.68 146.77 233.52
CA ARG A 730 -99.55 145.55 234.32
C ARG A 730 -98.95 145.80 235.71
N MET A 731 -98.01 146.75 235.85
CA MET A 731 -97.37 147.01 237.14
C MET A 731 -98.20 147.95 238.04
N LEU A 732 -98.96 148.89 237.49
CA LEU A 732 -99.96 149.64 238.28
C LEU A 732 -101.13 148.75 238.75
N LYS A 733 -101.51 147.70 238.00
CA LYS A 733 -102.50 146.72 238.47
C LYS A 733 -102.07 145.96 239.74
N VAL A 734 -100.78 145.97 240.09
CA VAL A 734 -100.26 145.33 241.31
C VAL A 734 -100.41 146.21 242.57
N LEU A 735 -100.73 147.51 242.44
CA LEU A 735 -101.05 148.34 243.63
C LEU A 735 -102.29 147.85 244.41
N ILE A 736 -103.31 147.32 243.72
CA ILE A 736 -104.70 147.34 244.25
C ILE A 736 -105.17 146.04 244.92
N VAL A 737 -104.60 144.86 244.61
CA VAL A 737 -105.09 143.57 245.15
C VAL A 737 -104.42 143.15 246.47
N LYS A 738 -103.23 143.66 246.77
CA LYS A 738 -102.46 143.28 247.97
C LYS A 738 -101.57 144.45 248.37
N ASN A 739 -102.08 145.29 249.29
CA ASN A 739 -101.69 146.70 249.34
C ASN A 739 -102.86 147.60 249.80
N SER A 740 -103.51 147.49 250.98
CA SER A 740 -103.08 146.96 252.28
C SER A 740 -101.80 147.63 252.80
N ASN A 741 -101.72 148.96 252.86
CA ASN A 741 -102.80 149.91 253.13
C ASN A 741 -102.51 151.31 252.54
N VAL A 742 -103.49 152.22 252.71
CA VAL A 742 -103.46 153.69 252.47
C VAL A 742 -103.51 154.10 250.99
#